data_AF-A0A6C0DBV1-F1
#
_entry.id   AF-A0A6C0DBV1-F1
#
_cell.length_a   1.000
_cell.length_b   1.000
_cell.length_c   1.000
_cell.angle_alpha   90.00
_cell.angle_beta   90.00
_cell.angle_gamma   90.00
#
_symmetry.space_group_name_H-M   'P 1'
#
loop_
_entity.id
_entity.type
_entity.pdbx_description
1 polymer ?
#
loop_
_entity_poly.entity_id
_entity_poly.type
_entity_poly.pdbx_seq_one_letter_code
_entity_poly.pdbx_strand_id
1 'polypeptide(L)'
;MSIISKEIKIYFYSNFNNEKIDFDLNKLYSETKEDGKTVYLNKTGLNTLPYFSLNVKYPKDKLLFNLKTYQERVNFFFDEKKFEYILKSYTVKSDFDIDEDITKIAEYNIMTMLELLFPTKFTAINNFHTSYDHIYGNNSDNPLWFDLVTQKNYSYLKLLDGEIYTFIRLVWLNDLLNNPEYRKIIDNFIIFWNWYKREINKVTKKESDLKIETKKIIDIILNDIEKNVKLPENTELTKKINQQIASLETLKDNIEKGKELSIIIEEIKEFYKGDKGSINTNLKTKVNANINKINKNIESINKEIKKNEDFKNLIKQTGENYSSSKYPEYRNFLSLKSKYTDDKYSYPKLISNNDKLKEFLSNSDADGMTQFFNIFEKIYNLYIAGIPEKLDENDSKTLKEIINTSIIINYPDSNSSISNKFFYEIHIMADFIKGKVDDEISNKIFCPYVGDYLGNMFEFLFRAKLYGKTDKQDVYRWDITRNRVSFSIKDNELKNGEISEQPNREKNKNAVQNKNNLYKNAPQNNNKSGNNINVAKFKDEVYSTEEIIKKDGIIEQLAKYQISIDQTNILEYLKNNNDLYNIIIESYKDEINQNKKLLETMVKLQYNYEGENQINNNKIANIKKDTGYNEIEIFKLEKNILLNKLYIEIVKKLYEIEDKKNRIISRGGTKKRHIFKKKYHTYKKYRL
;
A
#
# COMPACT_ATOMS: atom_id res chain seq x y z
N MET A 1 5.85 -31.40 -35.74
CA MET A 1 5.26 -30.27 -34.99
C MET A 1 6.20 -29.08 -35.19
N SER A 2 5.68 -27.90 -35.49
CA SER A 2 6.52 -26.70 -35.59
C SER A 2 6.73 -26.14 -34.19
N ILE A 3 7.99 -26.01 -33.75
CA ILE A 3 8.31 -25.37 -32.48
C ILE A 3 8.24 -23.86 -32.71
N ILE A 4 7.47 -23.16 -31.88
CA ILE A 4 7.45 -21.69 -31.92
C ILE A 4 8.52 -21.23 -30.94
N SER A 5 9.65 -20.81 -31.49
CA SER A 5 10.77 -20.20 -30.77
C SER A 5 10.70 -18.68 -30.91
N LYS A 6 10.71 -17.94 -29.79
CA LYS A 6 10.78 -16.48 -29.78
C LYS A 6 11.68 -15.98 -28.66
N GLU A 7 12.28 -14.80 -28.84
CA GLU A 7 13.09 -14.15 -27.82
C GLU A 7 12.22 -13.74 -26.60
N ILE A 8 12.74 -14.01 -25.40
CA ILE A 8 12.17 -13.58 -24.12
C ILE A 8 13.08 -12.54 -23.46
N LYS A 9 12.48 -11.43 -23.02
CA LYS A 9 13.14 -10.38 -22.26
C LYS A 9 13.01 -10.67 -20.77
N ILE A 10 14.13 -10.64 -20.06
CA ILE A 10 14.21 -10.86 -18.62
C ILE A 10 14.62 -9.55 -17.95
N TYR A 11 13.88 -9.14 -16.93
CA TYR A 11 14.22 -7.99 -16.10
C TYR A 11 14.51 -8.40 -14.67
N PHE A 12 15.64 -7.95 -14.13
CA PHE A 12 16.02 -8.19 -12.74
C PHE A 12 15.72 -7.00 -11.84
N TYR A 13 15.26 -7.28 -10.62
CA TYR A 13 15.15 -6.35 -9.50
C TYR A 13 16.08 -6.82 -8.38
N SER A 14 17.19 -6.11 -8.19
CA SER A 14 18.25 -6.54 -7.28
C SER A 14 17.97 -6.15 -5.82
N ASN A 15 18.68 -6.75 -4.87
CA ASN A 15 18.68 -6.37 -3.45
C ASN A 15 19.58 -5.16 -3.16
N PHE A 16 20.41 -4.73 -4.12
CA PHE A 16 21.28 -3.55 -4.02
C PHE A 16 20.62 -2.28 -4.57
N ASN A 17 19.75 -2.44 -5.56
CA ASN A 17 19.05 -1.35 -6.23
C ASN A 17 17.67 -1.84 -6.70
N ASN A 18 16.65 -1.02 -6.46
CA ASN A 18 15.27 -1.26 -6.89
C ASN A 18 15.04 -0.92 -8.38
N GLU A 19 16.04 -0.39 -9.07
CA GLU A 19 15.96 -0.12 -10.51
C GLU A 19 15.88 -1.41 -11.33
N LYS A 20 15.13 -1.32 -12.42
CA LYS A 20 14.92 -2.37 -13.42
C LYS A 20 16.23 -2.61 -14.18
N ILE A 21 16.78 -3.82 -14.08
CA ILE A 21 17.99 -4.24 -14.80
C ILE A 21 17.59 -5.10 -15.98
N ASP A 22 17.87 -4.62 -17.19
CA ASP A 22 17.68 -5.37 -18.43
C ASP A 22 18.72 -6.48 -18.56
N PHE A 23 18.30 -7.74 -18.54
CA PHE A 23 19.22 -8.84 -18.82
C PHE A 23 19.50 -8.97 -20.33
N ASP A 24 20.76 -9.24 -20.65
CA ASP A 24 21.24 -9.68 -21.95
C ASP A 24 22.47 -10.58 -21.77
N LEU A 25 22.85 -11.29 -22.83
CA LEU A 25 24.00 -12.19 -22.84
C LEU A 25 25.31 -11.52 -22.37
N ASN A 26 25.48 -10.22 -22.61
CA ASN A 26 26.73 -9.51 -22.27
C ASN A 26 26.89 -9.35 -20.76
N LYS A 27 25.79 -9.34 -20.00
CA LYS A 27 25.82 -9.27 -18.53
C LYS A 27 26.21 -10.58 -17.85
N LEU A 28 26.14 -11.72 -18.54
CA LEU A 28 26.71 -12.96 -17.99
C LEU A 28 28.21 -12.79 -17.81
N TYR A 29 28.73 -13.07 -16.62
CA TYR A 29 30.17 -13.00 -16.37
C TYR A 29 30.89 -14.10 -17.16
N SER A 30 31.98 -13.74 -17.84
CA SER A 30 32.61 -14.62 -18.81
C SER A 30 33.44 -15.75 -18.20
N GLU A 31 33.84 -15.68 -16.93
CA GLU A 31 34.62 -16.75 -16.29
C GLU A 31 33.78 -17.58 -15.33
N THR A 32 33.79 -18.90 -15.52
CA THR A 32 33.24 -19.86 -14.57
C THR A 32 34.33 -20.84 -14.12
N LYS A 33 34.22 -21.36 -12.89
CA LYS A 33 35.03 -22.50 -12.44
C LYS A 33 34.20 -23.77 -12.72
N GLU A 34 34.67 -24.64 -13.61
CA GLU A 34 34.11 -25.98 -13.86
C GLU A 34 35.18 -27.01 -13.48
N ASP A 35 34.85 -27.93 -12.55
CA ASP A 35 35.78 -28.94 -12.02
C ASP A 35 37.15 -28.36 -11.57
N GLY A 36 37.13 -27.17 -10.97
CA GLY A 36 38.33 -26.46 -10.50
C GLY A 36 39.14 -25.74 -11.58
N LYS A 37 38.73 -25.78 -12.85
CA LYS A 37 39.38 -25.06 -13.96
C LYS A 37 38.59 -23.83 -14.35
N THR A 38 39.30 -22.74 -14.66
CA THR A 38 38.68 -21.52 -15.21
C THR A 38 38.32 -21.74 -16.67
N VAL A 39 37.04 -21.60 -17.00
CA VAL A 39 36.47 -21.71 -18.35
C VAL A 39 35.91 -20.35 -18.74
N TYR A 40 36.14 -19.95 -20.00
CA TYR A 40 35.61 -18.70 -20.54
C TYR A 40 34.39 -18.97 -21.43
N LEU A 41 33.30 -18.22 -21.20
CA LEU A 41 32.12 -18.27 -22.04
C LEU A 41 32.41 -17.70 -23.43
N ASN A 42 32.29 -18.54 -24.45
CA ASN A 42 32.28 -18.12 -25.83
C ASN A 42 30.88 -17.59 -26.17
N LYS A 43 30.79 -16.28 -26.44
CA LYS A 43 29.55 -15.58 -26.80
C LYS A 43 29.43 -15.33 -28.30
N THR A 44 30.41 -15.76 -29.09
CA THR A 44 30.48 -15.47 -30.53
C THR A 44 29.36 -16.20 -31.27
N GLY A 45 28.60 -15.46 -32.08
CA GLY A 45 27.50 -16.03 -32.88
C GLY A 45 26.21 -16.31 -32.10
N LEU A 46 26.17 -15.98 -30.81
CA LEU A 46 24.96 -16.10 -29.97
C LEU A 46 24.12 -14.82 -30.02
N ASN A 47 22.81 -14.97 -29.82
CA ASN A 47 21.89 -13.84 -29.75
C ASN A 47 22.00 -13.11 -28.41
N THR A 48 21.46 -11.88 -28.36
CA THR A 48 21.51 -11.05 -27.15
C THR A 48 20.49 -11.47 -26.10
N LEU A 49 19.36 -12.02 -26.53
CA LEU A 49 18.25 -12.46 -25.68
C LEU A 49 18.08 -13.98 -25.78
N PRO A 50 17.65 -14.65 -24.70
CA PRO A 50 17.37 -16.07 -24.74
C PRO A 50 16.08 -16.38 -25.53
N TYR A 51 16.02 -17.57 -26.11
CA TYR A 51 14.85 -18.13 -26.77
C TYR A 51 13.95 -18.86 -25.78
N PHE A 52 12.65 -18.80 -26.06
CA PHE A 52 11.59 -19.36 -25.25
C PHE A 52 10.48 -19.96 -26.11
N SER A 53 9.75 -20.92 -25.54
CA SER A 53 8.63 -21.58 -26.21
C SER A 53 7.47 -21.80 -25.24
N LEU A 54 6.25 -21.52 -25.70
CA LEU A 54 4.99 -21.77 -25.01
C LEU A 54 4.29 -23.05 -25.45
N ASN A 55 4.63 -23.57 -26.63
CA ASN A 55 3.92 -24.71 -27.24
C ASN A 55 4.65 -26.04 -27.04
N VAL A 56 5.77 -26.02 -26.35
CA VAL A 56 6.60 -27.19 -26.07
C VAL A 56 7.10 -27.09 -24.63
N LYS A 57 6.74 -28.07 -23.79
CA LYS A 57 7.30 -28.22 -22.46
C LYS A 57 8.76 -28.66 -22.53
N TYR A 58 9.61 -28.05 -21.71
CA TYR A 58 11.03 -28.38 -21.68
C TYR A 58 11.24 -29.78 -21.07
N PRO A 59 12.06 -30.62 -21.68
CA PRO A 59 12.36 -31.94 -21.12
C PRO A 59 13.45 -31.81 -20.06
N LYS A 60 13.10 -31.22 -18.89
CA LYS A 60 14.05 -30.78 -17.85
C LYS A 60 15.10 -31.84 -17.51
N ASP A 61 14.68 -33.08 -17.26
CA ASP A 61 15.61 -34.17 -16.89
C ASP A 61 16.63 -34.46 -18.00
N LYS A 62 16.18 -34.40 -19.27
CA LYS A 62 17.07 -34.56 -20.43
C LYS A 62 17.98 -33.35 -20.58
N LEU A 63 17.49 -32.14 -20.34
CA LEU A 63 18.32 -30.93 -20.40
C LEU A 63 19.39 -30.95 -19.31
N LEU A 64 19.05 -31.32 -18.07
CA LEU A 64 20.00 -31.45 -16.96
C LEU A 64 21.06 -32.53 -17.23
N PHE A 65 20.67 -33.65 -17.83
CA PHE A 65 21.60 -34.74 -18.15
C PHE A 65 22.54 -34.41 -19.32
N ASN A 66 22.03 -33.73 -20.37
CA ASN A 66 22.78 -33.50 -21.61
C ASN A 66 23.55 -32.16 -21.63
N LEU A 67 23.09 -31.14 -20.90
CA LEU A 67 23.74 -29.81 -20.84
C LEU A 67 24.66 -29.75 -19.62
N LYS A 68 25.79 -30.47 -19.72
CA LYS A 68 26.73 -30.68 -18.61
C LYS A 68 27.48 -29.39 -18.26
N THR A 69 27.93 -28.67 -19.27
CA THR A 69 28.69 -27.43 -19.09
C THR A 69 27.79 -26.20 -19.06
N TYR A 70 28.23 -25.13 -18.42
CA TYR A 70 27.50 -23.87 -18.43
C TYR A 70 27.45 -23.27 -19.84
N GLN A 71 28.52 -23.44 -20.64
CA GLN A 71 28.54 -23.04 -22.04
C GLN A 71 27.44 -23.72 -22.87
N GLU A 72 27.16 -25.01 -22.64
CA GLU A 72 26.09 -25.72 -23.35
C GLU A 72 24.71 -25.18 -23.00
N ARG A 73 24.49 -24.80 -21.74
CA ARG A 73 23.25 -24.17 -21.27
C ARG A 73 23.06 -22.80 -21.90
N VAL A 74 24.11 -21.97 -21.92
CA VAL A 74 24.10 -20.68 -22.61
C VAL A 74 23.84 -20.88 -24.11
N ASN A 75 24.51 -21.82 -24.76
CA ASN A 75 24.27 -22.12 -26.18
C ASN A 75 22.84 -22.59 -26.43
N PHE A 76 22.27 -23.42 -25.54
CA PHE A 76 20.88 -23.88 -25.68
C PHE A 76 19.89 -22.73 -25.70
N PHE A 77 20.04 -21.72 -24.82
CA PHE A 77 19.10 -20.60 -24.78
C PHE A 77 19.40 -19.48 -25.77
N PHE A 78 20.64 -19.27 -26.20
CA PHE A 78 21.01 -18.11 -27.03
C PHE A 78 21.30 -18.44 -28.50
N ASP A 79 21.29 -19.71 -28.90
CA ASP A 79 21.32 -20.16 -30.30
C ASP A 79 19.96 -20.76 -30.69
N GLU A 80 19.22 -20.09 -31.58
CA GLU A 80 17.90 -20.51 -32.03
C GLU A 80 17.88 -21.92 -32.62
N LYS A 81 18.88 -22.24 -33.43
CA LYS A 81 18.96 -23.52 -34.13
C LYS A 81 19.21 -24.63 -33.13
N LYS A 82 20.09 -24.38 -32.17
CA LYS A 82 20.38 -25.34 -31.09
C LYS A 82 19.18 -25.52 -30.17
N PHE A 83 18.51 -24.43 -29.79
CA PHE A 83 17.28 -24.44 -29.00
C PHE A 83 16.22 -25.33 -29.65
N GLU A 84 15.89 -25.05 -30.91
CA GLU A 84 14.90 -25.84 -31.65
C GLU A 84 15.31 -27.29 -31.85
N TYR A 85 16.58 -27.54 -32.20
CA TYR A 85 17.08 -28.88 -32.44
C TYR A 85 16.95 -29.76 -31.18
N ILE A 86 17.38 -29.23 -30.02
CA ILE A 86 17.30 -29.96 -28.75
C ILE A 86 15.85 -30.22 -28.36
N LEU A 87 14.98 -29.21 -28.44
CA LEU A 87 13.57 -29.41 -28.12
C LEU A 87 12.92 -30.44 -29.06
N LYS A 88 13.14 -30.34 -30.38
CA LYS A 88 12.63 -31.33 -31.37
C LYS A 88 13.10 -32.75 -31.07
N SER A 89 14.33 -32.91 -30.58
CA SER A 89 14.94 -34.22 -30.34
C SER A 89 14.37 -34.94 -29.11
N TYR A 90 13.84 -34.19 -28.15
CA TYR A 90 13.37 -34.72 -26.86
C TYR A 90 11.87 -34.60 -26.64
N THR A 91 11.15 -33.79 -27.43
CA THR A 91 9.68 -33.81 -27.44
C THR A 91 9.18 -35.07 -28.16
N VAL A 92 8.69 -36.04 -27.40
CA VAL A 92 7.98 -37.20 -27.96
C VAL A 92 6.54 -36.76 -28.27
N LYS A 93 6.02 -37.15 -29.45
CA LYS A 93 4.65 -36.84 -29.89
C LYS A 93 3.55 -37.35 -28.94
N SER A 94 3.85 -38.28 -28.03
CA SER A 94 2.88 -38.98 -27.17
C SER A 94 2.64 -38.33 -25.81
N ASP A 95 3.48 -37.39 -25.38
CA ASP A 95 3.42 -36.83 -24.02
C ASP A 95 2.66 -35.49 -23.96
N PHE A 96 2.14 -35.03 -25.10
CA PHE A 96 1.17 -33.95 -25.10
C PHE A 96 -0.19 -34.53 -24.72
N ASP A 97 -0.55 -34.41 -23.45
CA ASP A 97 -1.95 -34.11 -23.16
C ASP A 97 -2.26 -32.85 -23.98
N ILE A 98 -3.09 -33.01 -25.01
CA ILE A 98 -3.50 -31.93 -25.93
C ILE A 98 -4.19 -30.78 -25.16
N ASP A 99 -4.49 -30.99 -23.87
CA ASP A 99 -5.15 -30.07 -22.95
C ASP A 99 -4.24 -29.51 -21.84
N GLU A 100 -2.91 -29.72 -21.86
CA GLU A 100 -2.04 -29.09 -20.85
C GLU A 100 -2.03 -27.56 -21.04
N ASP A 101 -2.60 -26.84 -20.06
CA ASP A 101 -2.74 -25.39 -20.03
C ASP A 101 -1.42 -24.68 -20.37
N ILE A 102 -1.45 -23.81 -21.39
CA ILE A 102 -0.30 -23.01 -21.85
C ILE A 102 0.35 -22.26 -20.69
N THR A 103 -0.43 -21.85 -19.69
CA THR A 103 0.06 -21.20 -18.46
C THR A 103 0.99 -22.12 -17.69
N LYS A 104 0.64 -23.41 -17.53
CA LYS A 104 1.48 -24.39 -16.83
C LYS A 104 2.76 -24.70 -17.60
N ILE A 105 2.69 -24.79 -18.93
CA ILE A 105 3.87 -24.96 -19.79
C ILE A 105 4.79 -23.75 -19.62
N ALA A 106 4.23 -22.55 -19.64
CA ALA A 106 4.95 -21.30 -19.46
C ALA A 106 5.72 -21.27 -18.13
N GLU A 107 5.03 -21.58 -17.03
CA GLU A 107 5.61 -21.63 -15.69
C GLU A 107 6.74 -22.64 -15.60
N TYR A 108 6.48 -23.87 -16.03
CA TYR A 108 7.46 -24.94 -16.01
C TYR A 108 8.72 -24.57 -16.80
N ASN A 109 8.54 -24.03 -18.00
CA ASN A 109 9.64 -23.65 -18.88
C ASN A 109 10.45 -22.48 -18.32
N ILE A 110 9.79 -21.48 -17.71
CA ILE A 110 10.48 -20.36 -17.07
C ILE A 110 11.31 -20.87 -15.90
N MET A 111 10.71 -21.63 -14.99
CA MET A 111 11.43 -22.12 -13.82
C MET A 111 12.63 -22.99 -14.23
N THR A 112 12.46 -23.85 -15.24
CA THR A 112 13.55 -24.63 -15.83
C THR A 112 14.63 -23.74 -16.46
N MET A 113 14.24 -22.69 -17.18
CA MET A 113 15.19 -21.73 -17.76
C MET A 113 15.98 -21.00 -16.68
N LEU A 114 15.34 -20.53 -15.61
CA LEU A 114 16.03 -19.84 -14.52
C LEU A 114 17.03 -20.74 -13.81
N GLU A 115 16.65 -22.00 -13.56
CA GLU A 115 17.52 -22.99 -12.94
C GLU A 115 18.74 -23.34 -13.80
N LEU A 116 18.56 -23.43 -15.12
CA LEU A 116 19.64 -23.77 -16.05
C LEU A 116 20.55 -22.56 -16.37
N LEU A 117 19.99 -21.36 -16.56
CA LEU A 117 20.74 -20.15 -16.90
C LEU A 117 21.43 -19.50 -15.70
N PHE A 118 20.82 -19.58 -14.51
CA PHE A 118 21.33 -18.92 -13.31
C PHE A 118 21.51 -19.91 -12.15
N PRO A 119 22.25 -21.01 -12.35
CA PRO A 119 22.47 -21.99 -11.30
C PRO A 119 23.17 -21.33 -10.11
N THR A 120 22.86 -21.81 -8.91
CA THR A 120 23.58 -21.37 -7.71
C THR A 120 23.94 -22.58 -6.85
N LYS A 121 25.23 -22.66 -6.51
CA LYS A 121 25.77 -23.62 -5.53
C LYS A 121 25.70 -23.08 -4.11
N PHE A 122 25.43 -21.78 -3.94
CA PHE A 122 25.34 -21.17 -2.63
C PHE A 122 24.20 -21.82 -1.83
N THR A 123 24.47 -22.15 -0.56
CA THR A 123 23.59 -22.92 0.32
C THR A 123 22.41 -22.09 0.83
N ALA A 124 21.64 -21.53 -0.09
CA ALA A 124 20.30 -21.06 0.21
C ALA A 124 19.33 -22.23 -0.09
N ILE A 125 18.45 -22.50 0.88
CA ILE A 125 17.32 -23.41 0.68
C ILE A 125 16.30 -22.63 -0.13
N ASN A 126 15.64 -23.28 -1.10
CA ASN A 126 14.58 -22.63 -1.86
C ASN A 126 15.11 -21.38 -2.61
N ASN A 127 15.90 -21.62 -3.67
CA ASN A 127 16.54 -20.55 -4.45
C ASN A 127 15.78 -20.14 -5.70
N PHE A 128 14.76 -20.89 -6.11
CA PHE A 128 13.97 -20.63 -7.30
C PHE A 128 12.50 -20.77 -6.96
N HIS A 129 11.77 -19.65 -6.91
CA HIS A 129 10.35 -19.61 -6.58
C HIS A 129 9.57 -18.72 -7.51
N THR A 130 8.26 -18.86 -7.44
CA THR A 130 7.32 -17.92 -8.01
C THR A 130 6.75 -17.06 -6.88
N SER A 131 6.46 -15.80 -7.15
CA SER A 131 5.82 -14.92 -6.18
C SER A 131 4.35 -15.32 -5.97
N TYR A 132 3.73 -15.97 -6.95
CA TYR A 132 2.43 -16.63 -6.82
C TYR A 132 2.40 -17.70 -5.73
N ASP A 133 3.37 -18.63 -5.72
CA ASP A 133 3.44 -19.68 -4.69
C ASP A 133 3.65 -19.10 -3.28
N HIS A 134 4.38 -17.98 -3.20
CA HIS A 134 4.59 -17.26 -1.96
C HIS A 134 3.29 -16.74 -1.34
N ILE A 135 2.35 -16.26 -2.16
CA ILE A 135 1.03 -15.78 -1.71
C ILE A 135 0.21 -16.92 -1.09
N TYR A 136 0.22 -18.09 -1.71
CA TYR A 136 -0.58 -19.24 -1.27
C TYR A 136 0.10 -20.12 -0.22
N GLY A 137 1.35 -19.82 0.13
CA GLY A 137 2.12 -20.63 1.06
C GLY A 137 2.34 -22.05 0.57
N ASN A 138 2.28 -22.26 -0.75
CA ASN A 138 2.67 -23.52 -1.36
C ASN A 138 4.19 -23.63 -1.12
N ASN A 139 4.59 -24.63 -0.34
CA ASN A 139 6.00 -24.96 -0.27
C ASN A 139 6.46 -25.32 -1.68
N SER A 140 7.69 -24.94 -2.03
CA SER A 140 8.29 -25.42 -3.27
C SER A 140 8.15 -26.93 -3.34
N ASP A 141 7.57 -27.44 -4.43
CA ASP A 141 7.50 -28.87 -4.74
C ASP A 141 8.88 -29.51 -4.94
N ASN A 142 9.95 -28.73 -4.79
CA ASN A 142 11.30 -29.23 -4.60
C ASN A 142 11.54 -29.41 -3.09
N PRO A 143 11.24 -30.59 -2.51
CA PRO A 143 11.76 -30.96 -1.20
C PRO A 143 13.29 -30.77 -1.18
N LEU A 144 13.89 -30.72 0.02
CA LEU A 144 15.33 -30.66 0.28
C LEU A 144 16.10 -31.87 -0.31
N TRP A 145 16.02 -32.07 -1.62
CA TRP A 145 16.75 -33.09 -2.34
C TRP A 145 18.05 -32.45 -2.76
N PHE A 146 19.09 -32.82 -2.04
CA PHE A 146 20.44 -32.77 -2.54
C PHE A 146 20.47 -33.67 -3.78
N ASP A 147 20.21 -33.10 -4.95
CA ASP A 147 20.51 -33.77 -6.19
C ASP A 147 22.03 -33.91 -6.28
N LEU A 148 22.53 -35.08 -5.89
CA LEU A 148 23.93 -35.47 -5.93
C LEU A 148 24.45 -35.59 -7.37
N VAL A 149 23.56 -35.60 -8.37
CA VAL A 149 23.88 -35.82 -9.78
C VAL A 149 24.03 -34.50 -10.54
N THR A 150 23.36 -33.42 -10.12
CA THR A 150 23.55 -32.10 -10.74
C THR A 150 24.72 -31.35 -10.10
N GLN A 151 25.80 -31.19 -10.86
CA GLN A 151 26.86 -30.23 -10.53
C GLN A 151 26.23 -28.82 -10.46
N LYS A 152 25.98 -28.33 -9.24
CA LYS A 152 25.55 -26.96 -9.01
C LYS A 152 26.76 -26.06 -9.21
N ASN A 153 26.72 -25.26 -10.28
CA ASN A 153 27.71 -24.22 -10.54
C ASN A 153 27.26 -22.90 -9.89
N TYR A 154 28.21 -22.04 -9.52
CA TYR A 154 27.89 -20.64 -9.27
C TYR A 154 27.67 -19.94 -10.61
N SER A 155 26.66 -19.06 -10.66
CA SER A 155 26.48 -18.13 -11.76
C SER A 155 26.69 -16.70 -11.28
N TYR A 156 27.18 -15.85 -12.20
CA TYR A 156 27.54 -14.48 -11.90
C TYR A 156 27.04 -13.53 -12.97
N LEU A 157 26.66 -12.32 -12.54
CA LEU A 157 26.42 -11.19 -13.42
C LEU A 157 27.50 -10.13 -13.24
N LYS A 158 27.83 -9.47 -14.35
CA LYS A 158 28.55 -8.20 -14.34
C LYS A 158 27.54 -7.08 -14.61
N LEU A 159 27.30 -6.23 -13.62
CA LEU A 159 26.35 -5.13 -13.72
C LEU A 159 27.03 -3.86 -14.29
N LEU A 160 26.26 -2.78 -14.45
CA LEU A 160 26.69 -1.53 -15.10
C LEU A 160 27.82 -0.80 -14.33
N ASP A 161 27.94 -1.04 -13.04
CA ASP A 161 29.04 -0.54 -12.20
C ASP A 161 30.37 -1.30 -12.45
N GLY A 162 30.35 -2.33 -13.29
CA GLY A 162 31.50 -3.16 -13.62
C GLY A 162 31.83 -4.21 -12.56
N GLU A 163 31.09 -4.24 -11.45
CA GLU A 163 31.30 -5.19 -10.36
C GLU A 163 30.65 -6.54 -10.67
N ILE A 164 31.16 -7.59 -10.04
CA ILE A 164 30.68 -8.97 -10.19
C ILE A 164 29.68 -9.24 -9.06
N TYR A 165 28.59 -9.90 -9.40
CA TYR A 165 27.52 -10.27 -8.47
C TYR A 165 27.23 -11.75 -8.58
N THR A 166 27.24 -12.48 -7.46
CA THR A 166 26.85 -13.90 -7.41
C THR A 166 25.36 -14.04 -7.07
N PHE A 167 24.64 -14.88 -7.81
CA PHE A 167 23.24 -15.20 -7.50
C PHE A 167 23.08 -16.05 -6.24
N ILE A 168 22.14 -15.64 -5.37
CA ILE A 168 21.71 -16.39 -4.18
C ILE A 168 20.33 -16.99 -4.41
N ARG A 169 19.39 -16.17 -4.86
CA ARG A 169 17.96 -16.50 -4.96
C ARG A 169 17.31 -15.76 -6.11
N LEU A 170 16.38 -16.41 -6.77
CA LEU A 170 15.57 -15.90 -7.85
C LEU A 170 14.10 -16.16 -7.57
N VAL A 171 13.30 -15.11 -7.64
CA VAL A 171 11.84 -15.17 -7.51
C VAL A 171 11.23 -14.57 -8.77
N TRP A 172 10.53 -15.39 -9.55
CA TRP A 172 9.77 -14.90 -10.70
C TRP A 172 8.52 -14.17 -10.22
N LEU A 173 8.35 -12.93 -10.69
CA LEU A 173 7.27 -12.02 -10.30
C LEU A 173 6.02 -12.26 -11.15
N ASN A 174 5.33 -13.37 -10.89
CA ASN A 174 4.19 -13.87 -11.67
C ASN A 174 2.84 -13.71 -10.94
N ASP A 175 2.71 -12.72 -10.06
CA ASP A 175 1.44 -12.42 -9.43
C ASP A 175 1.04 -10.94 -9.48
N LEU A 176 -0.26 -10.67 -9.32
CA LEU A 176 -0.85 -9.34 -9.41
C LEU A 176 -0.30 -8.34 -8.37
N LEU A 177 0.15 -8.83 -7.21
CA LEU A 177 0.65 -8.03 -6.09
C LEU A 177 2.14 -7.69 -6.23
N ASN A 178 2.93 -8.52 -6.90
CA ASN A 178 4.39 -8.35 -6.99
C ASN A 178 4.89 -8.05 -8.40
N ASN A 179 4.13 -8.37 -9.44
CA ASN A 179 4.52 -8.04 -10.81
C ASN A 179 4.54 -6.50 -11.00
N PRO A 180 5.68 -5.90 -11.41
CA PRO A 180 5.84 -4.45 -11.48
C PRO A 180 4.85 -3.73 -12.39
N GLU A 181 4.36 -4.38 -13.45
CA GLU A 181 3.37 -3.79 -14.35
C GLU A 181 1.96 -3.91 -13.79
N TYR A 182 1.56 -5.09 -13.29
CA TYR A 182 0.21 -5.29 -12.75
C TYR A 182 0.00 -4.66 -11.38
N ARG A 183 1.07 -4.54 -10.57
CA ARG A 183 1.04 -3.87 -9.27
C ARG A 183 0.54 -2.43 -9.36
N LYS A 184 0.77 -1.75 -10.49
CA LYS A 184 0.24 -0.40 -10.72
C LYS A 184 -1.29 -0.36 -10.62
N ILE A 185 -1.99 -1.41 -11.03
CA ILE A 185 -3.45 -1.52 -10.91
C ILE A 185 -3.85 -1.59 -9.43
N ILE A 186 -3.17 -2.43 -8.65
CA ILE A 186 -3.39 -2.56 -7.20
C ILE A 186 -3.12 -1.24 -6.48
N ASP A 187 -2.00 -0.58 -6.76
CA ASP A 187 -1.64 0.69 -6.11
C ASP A 187 -2.67 1.79 -6.40
N ASN A 188 -3.18 1.86 -7.64
CA ASN A 188 -4.23 2.81 -8.00
C ASN A 188 -5.59 2.42 -7.40
N PHE A 189 -5.88 1.12 -7.33
CA PHE A 189 -7.06 0.63 -6.61
C PHE A 189 -7.00 1.05 -5.14
N ILE A 190 -5.86 0.90 -4.45
CA ILE A 190 -5.69 1.32 -3.06
C ILE A 190 -5.99 2.82 -2.90
N ILE A 191 -5.48 3.67 -3.80
CA ILE A 191 -5.73 5.11 -3.78
C ILE A 191 -7.24 5.40 -3.92
N PHE A 192 -7.87 4.80 -4.93
CA PHE A 192 -9.30 4.94 -5.18
C PHE A 192 -10.13 4.42 -4.00
N TRP A 193 -9.82 3.23 -3.49
CA TRP A 193 -10.59 2.53 -2.46
C TRP A 193 -10.55 3.28 -1.12
N ASN A 194 -9.38 3.82 -0.77
CA ASN A 194 -9.22 4.66 0.41
C ASN A 194 -10.01 5.96 0.30
N TRP A 195 -9.99 6.60 -0.88
CA TRP A 195 -10.84 7.77 -1.16
C TRP A 195 -12.33 7.41 -1.03
N TYR A 196 -12.76 6.32 -1.67
CA TYR A 196 -14.14 5.84 -1.67
C TYR A 196 -14.65 5.57 -0.25
N LYS A 197 -13.90 4.79 0.54
CA LYS A 197 -14.22 4.52 1.95
C LYS A 197 -14.32 5.80 2.78
N ARG A 198 -13.42 6.76 2.56
CA ARG A 198 -13.44 8.05 3.26
C ARG A 198 -14.69 8.85 2.93
N GLU A 199 -15.08 8.94 1.65
CA GLU A 199 -16.28 9.70 1.26
C GLU A 199 -17.56 9.04 1.77
N ILE A 200 -17.66 7.71 1.72
CA ILE A 200 -18.77 6.98 2.34
C ILE A 200 -18.83 7.25 3.85
N ASN A 201 -17.71 7.18 4.55
CA ASN A 201 -17.69 7.42 6.00
C ASN A 201 -18.13 8.85 6.36
N LYS A 202 -17.77 9.86 5.55
CA LYS A 202 -18.25 11.24 5.74
C LYS A 202 -19.77 11.34 5.60
N VAL A 203 -20.33 10.73 4.56
CA VAL A 203 -21.77 10.74 4.30
C VAL A 203 -22.51 10.01 5.42
N THR A 204 -22.09 8.80 5.77
CA THR A 204 -22.68 7.99 6.84
C THR A 204 -22.61 8.68 8.20
N LYS A 205 -21.48 9.33 8.53
CA LYS A 205 -21.34 10.08 9.79
C LYS A 205 -22.32 11.25 9.84
N LYS A 206 -22.40 12.04 8.77
CA LYS A 206 -23.31 13.18 8.69
C LYS A 206 -24.78 12.75 8.77
N GLU A 207 -25.13 11.65 8.11
CA GLU A 207 -26.45 11.02 8.24
C GLU A 207 -26.75 10.65 9.69
N SER A 208 -25.81 10.01 10.38
CA SER A 208 -25.94 9.63 11.79
C SER A 208 -26.10 10.84 12.71
N ASP A 209 -25.27 11.87 12.54
CA ASP A 209 -25.33 13.11 13.33
C ASP A 209 -26.70 13.79 13.18
N LEU A 210 -27.24 13.87 11.96
CA LEU A 210 -28.57 14.42 11.68
C LEU A 210 -29.70 13.58 12.30
N LYS A 211 -29.58 12.24 12.28
CA LYS A 211 -30.55 11.35 12.95
C LYS A 211 -30.56 11.60 14.47
N ILE A 212 -29.38 11.72 15.08
CA ILE A 212 -29.25 12.01 16.52
C ILE A 212 -29.86 13.37 16.87
N GLU A 213 -29.55 14.41 16.09
CA GLU A 213 -30.13 15.74 16.30
C GLU A 213 -31.66 15.72 16.19
N THR A 214 -32.19 15.04 15.18
CA THR A 214 -33.64 14.91 14.97
C THR A 214 -34.31 14.20 16.14
N LYS A 215 -33.71 13.12 16.66
CA LYS A 215 -34.19 12.42 17.86
C LYS A 215 -34.25 13.34 19.07
N LYS A 216 -33.20 14.14 19.32
CA LYS A 216 -33.19 15.12 20.42
C LYS A 216 -34.32 16.15 20.31
N ILE A 217 -34.63 16.60 19.09
CA ILE A 217 -35.74 17.55 18.88
C ILE A 217 -37.09 16.89 19.17
N ILE A 218 -37.28 15.63 18.76
CA ILE A 218 -38.50 14.86 19.08
C ILE A 218 -38.64 14.70 20.60
N ASP A 219 -37.57 14.33 21.30
CA ASP A 219 -37.57 14.19 22.76
C ASP A 219 -37.94 15.52 23.45
N ILE A 220 -37.47 16.66 22.93
CA ILE A 220 -37.86 17.99 23.44
C ILE A 220 -39.37 18.22 23.24
N ILE A 221 -39.93 17.86 22.08
CA ILE A 221 -41.38 18.00 21.82
C ILE A 221 -42.19 17.11 22.78
N LEU A 222 -41.81 15.84 22.94
CA LEU A 222 -42.48 14.91 23.85
C LEU A 222 -42.47 15.43 25.29
N ASN A 223 -41.31 15.85 25.78
CA ASN A 223 -41.18 16.43 27.12
C ASN A 223 -41.99 17.74 27.29
N ASP A 224 -42.04 18.59 26.26
CA ASP A 224 -42.84 19.81 26.28
C ASP A 224 -44.35 19.48 26.32
N ILE A 225 -44.81 18.44 25.63
CA ILE A 225 -46.21 17.98 25.66
C ILE A 225 -46.53 17.43 27.06
N GLU A 226 -45.72 16.52 27.59
CA GLU A 226 -45.91 15.91 28.92
C GLU A 226 -45.99 16.97 30.04
N LYS A 227 -45.13 18.00 29.99
CA LYS A 227 -45.09 19.04 31.04
C LYS A 227 -46.25 20.03 30.99
N ASN A 228 -46.77 20.34 29.79
CA ASN A 228 -47.75 21.41 29.61
C ASN A 228 -49.19 20.90 29.53
N VAL A 229 -49.40 19.60 29.36
CA VAL A 229 -50.74 19.00 29.33
C VAL A 229 -51.04 18.37 30.69
N LYS A 230 -51.71 19.12 31.58
CA LYS A 230 -52.40 18.51 32.73
C LYS A 230 -53.65 17.80 32.21
N LEU A 231 -53.55 16.50 31.98
CA LEU A 231 -54.65 15.69 31.45
C LEU A 231 -55.73 15.47 32.53
N PRO A 232 -56.98 15.93 32.35
CA PRO A 232 -58.10 15.33 33.06
C PRO A 232 -58.25 13.87 32.61
N GLU A 233 -58.50 12.97 33.56
CA GLU A 233 -58.68 11.55 33.25
C GLU A 233 -59.88 11.36 32.30
N ASN A 234 -59.64 10.67 31.19
CA ASN A 234 -60.66 10.08 30.31
C ASN A 234 -61.48 11.03 29.40
N THR A 235 -60.88 12.08 28.86
CA THR A 235 -61.52 12.91 27.80
C THR A 235 -61.12 12.47 26.38
N GLU A 236 -61.95 12.79 25.39
CA GLU A 236 -61.63 12.58 23.96
C GLU A 236 -60.31 13.25 23.55
N LEU A 237 -59.99 14.38 24.21
CA LEU A 237 -58.73 15.11 24.05
C LEU A 237 -57.53 14.27 24.55
N THR A 238 -57.66 13.59 25.69
CA THR A 238 -56.63 12.69 26.23
C THR A 238 -56.30 11.55 25.27
N LYS A 239 -57.32 10.96 24.62
CA LYS A 239 -57.11 9.90 23.61
C LYS A 239 -56.35 10.40 22.38
N LYS A 240 -56.67 11.60 21.88
CA LYS A 240 -55.99 12.22 20.74
C LYS A 240 -54.52 12.53 21.06
N ILE A 241 -54.23 13.02 22.26
CA ILE A 241 -52.85 13.31 22.70
C ILE A 241 -52.03 12.01 22.83
N ASN A 242 -52.59 10.95 23.42
CA ASN A 242 -51.88 9.67 23.55
C ASN A 242 -51.59 9.00 22.19
N GLN A 243 -52.52 9.08 21.23
CA GLN A 243 -52.26 8.61 19.86
C GLN A 243 -51.08 9.34 19.22
N GLN A 244 -50.87 10.62 19.55
CA GLN A 244 -49.78 11.42 18.97
C GLN A 244 -48.43 11.16 19.62
N ILE A 245 -48.41 10.93 20.93
CA ILE A 245 -47.21 10.42 21.61
C ILE A 245 -46.78 9.12 20.91
N ALA A 246 -47.72 8.21 20.66
CA ALA A 246 -47.45 6.98 19.92
C ALA A 246 -46.96 7.24 18.47
N SER A 247 -47.53 8.21 17.74
CA SER A 247 -47.02 8.60 16.41
C SER A 247 -45.60 9.18 16.45
N LEU A 248 -45.26 9.99 17.46
CA LEU A 248 -43.93 10.57 17.65
C LEU A 248 -42.89 9.51 18.07
N GLU A 249 -43.28 8.56 18.92
CA GLU A 249 -42.47 7.38 19.25
C GLU A 249 -42.24 6.51 18.01
N THR A 250 -43.30 6.29 17.21
CA THR A 250 -43.21 5.57 15.93
C THR A 250 -42.28 6.30 14.95
N LEU A 251 -42.31 7.64 14.92
CA LEU A 251 -41.38 8.43 14.11
C LEU A 251 -39.93 8.25 14.58
N LYS A 252 -39.68 8.29 15.89
CA LYS A 252 -38.36 8.07 16.51
C LYS A 252 -37.79 6.70 16.13
N ASP A 253 -38.63 5.66 16.17
CA ASP A 253 -38.29 4.30 15.75
C ASP A 253 -38.04 4.18 14.24
N ASN A 254 -38.83 4.88 13.42
CA ASN A 254 -38.67 4.84 11.97
C ASN A 254 -37.43 5.60 11.50
N ILE A 255 -37.00 6.66 12.20
CA ILE A 255 -35.70 7.30 12.00
C ILE A 255 -34.56 6.31 12.26
N GLU A 256 -34.72 5.45 13.27
CA GLU A 256 -33.75 4.40 13.60
C GLU A 256 -33.69 3.32 12.51
N LYS A 257 -34.85 2.96 11.97
CA LYS A 257 -34.99 1.97 10.88
C LYS A 257 -34.75 2.54 9.48
N GLY A 258 -34.54 3.85 9.34
CA GLY A 258 -34.27 4.52 8.06
C GLY A 258 -35.43 4.48 7.05
N LYS A 259 -36.69 4.45 7.51
CA LYS A 259 -37.88 4.41 6.62
C LYS A 259 -38.26 5.80 6.09
N GLU A 260 -39.06 5.87 5.02
CA GLU A 260 -39.63 7.13 4.52
C GLU A 260 -40.50 7.81 5.59
N LEU A 261 -40.10 9.02 5.99
CA LEU A 261 -40.67 9.76 7.14
C LEU A 261 -41.79 10.74 6.74
N SER A 262 -42.08 10.86 5.44
CA SER A 262 -42.98 11.89 4.89
C SER A 262 -44.43 11.75 5.38
N ILE A 263 -44.92 10.52 5.56
CA ILE A 263 -46.31 10.24 5.95
C ILE A 263 -46.59 10.69 7.39
N ILE A 264 -45.71 10.35 8.34
CA ILE A 264 -45.90 10.62 9.78
C ILE A 264 -45.83 12.13 10.10
N ILE A 265 -45.09 12.89 9.29
CA ILE A 265 -44.96 14.35 9.44
C ILE A 265 -46.26 15.07 9.05
N GLU A 266 -46.94 14.61 8.00
CA GLU A 266 -48.19 15.21 7.58
C GLU A 266 -49.30 14.98 8.62
N GLU A 267 -49.34 13.80 9.25
CA GLU A 267 -50.24 13.51 10.38
C GLU A 267 -50.02 14.48 11.55
N ILE A 268 -48.76 14.81 11.87
CA ILE A 268 -48.42 15.78 12.93
C ILE A 268 -48.85 17.20 12.53
N LYS A 269 -48.63 17.62 11.28
CA LYS A 269 -49.00 18.96 10.78
C LYS A 269 -50.51 19.19 10.77
N GLU A 270 -51.30 18.20 10.37
CA GLU A 270 -52.76 18.31 10.33
C GLU A 270 -53.36 18.55 11.71
N PHE A 271 -52.83 17.91 12.75
CA PHE A 271 -53.31 18.12 14.12
C PHE A 271 -53.11 19.56 14.61
N TYR A 272 -51.91 20.13 14.41
CA TYR A 272 -51.64 21.51 14.84
C TYR A 272 -52.39 22.56 13.99
N LYS A 273 -52.96 22.19 12.84
CA LYS A 273 -53.90 23.04 12.09
C LYS A 273 -55.32 22.98 12.66
N GLY A 274 -55.74 21.84 13.21
CA GLY A 274 -57.13 21.54 13.56
C GLY A 274 -57.67 22.14 14.87
N ASP A 275 -56.84 22.32 15.89
CA ASP A 275 -57.35 22.71 17.23
C ASP A 275 -57.18 24.21 17.53
N LYS A 276 -58.31 24.94 17.58
CA LYS A 276 -58.40 26.36 17.97
C LYS A 276 -58.73 26.54 19.48
N GLY A 277 -58.98 25.46 20.22
CA GLY A 277 -59.75 25.52 21.47
C GLY A 277 -59.01 25.60 22.81
N SER A 278 -57.77 25.11 22.98
CA SER A 278 -57.20 25.02 24.36
C SER A 278 -55.67 24.97 24.48
N ILE A 279 -54.94 24.98 23.36
CA ILE A 279 -53.47 24.86 23.37
C ILE A 279 -52.84 26.25 23.43
N ASN A 280 -51.99 26.49 24.44
CA ASN A 280 -51.21 27.72 24.61
C ASN A 280 -50.50 28.11 23.29
N THR A 281 -50.76 29.33 22.81
CA THR A 281 -50.21 29.89 21.56
C THR A 281 -48.67 29.85 21.53
N ASN A 282 -48.01 29.97 22.70
CA ASN A 282 -46.56 29.86 22.81
C ASN A 282 -46.05 28.43 22.59
N LEU A 283 -46.75 27.41 23.10
CA LEU A 283 -46.42 26.00 22.87
C LEU A 283 -46.58 25.65 21.39
N LYS A 284 -47.68 26.09 20.77
CA LYS A 284 -47.93 25.91 19.33
C LYS A 284 -46.82 26.50 18.47
N THR A 285 -46.33 27.69 18.82
CA THR A 285 -45.23 28.35 18.10
C THR A 285 -43.90 27.60 18.27
N LYS A 286 -43.58 27.15 19.49
CA LYS A 286 -42.36 26.38 19.80
C LYS A 286 -42.36 25.02 19.10
N VAL A 287 -43.48 24.30 19.13
CA VAL A 287 -43.64 23.01 18.46
C VAL A 287 -43.55 23.16 16.95
N ASN A 288 -44.22 24.15 16.35
CA ASN A 288 -44.11 24.41 14.91
C ASN A 288 -42.66 24.75 14.48
N ALA A 289 -41.92 25.52 15.29
CA ALA A 289 -40.51 25.80 15.01
C ALA A 289 -39.65 24.52 15.05
N ASN A 290 -39.91 23.63 16.00
CA ASN A 290 -39.22 22.34 16.10
C ASN A 290 -39.60 21.38 14.97
N ILE A 291 -40.88 21.32 14.56
CA ILE A 291 -41.34 20.56 13.39
C ILE A 291 -40.63 21.05 12.12
N ASN A 292 -40.49 22.37 11.94
CA ASN A 292 -39.76 22.91 10.80
C ASN A 292 -38.27 22.54 10.80
N LYS A 293 -37.63 22.44 11.98
CA LYS A 293 -36.25 21.94 12.09
C LYS A 293 -36.17 20.45 11.75
N ILE A 294 -37.11 19.64 12.26
CA ILE A 294 -37.21 18.21 11.92
C ILE A 294 -37.32 18.04 10.39
N ASN A 295 -38.18 18.81 9.71
CA ASN A 295 -38.32 18.75 8.25
C ASN A 295 -37.01 19.04 7.51
N LYS A 296 -36.31 20.11 7.91
CA LYS A 296 -35.00 20.46 7.32
C LYS A 296 -33.95 19.37 7.54
N ASN A 297 -33.95 18.74 8.71
CA ASN A 297 -33.03 17.65 9.01
C ASN A 297 -33.36 16.40 8.19
N ILE A 298 -34.64 16.06 8.04
CA ILE A 298 -35.10 14.93 7.23
C ILE A 298 -34.77 15.15 5.75
N GLU A 299 -35.00 16.33 5.19
CA GLU A 299 -34.56 16.67 3.83
C GLU A 299 -33.04 16.51 3.67
N SER A 300 -32.28 16.89 4.69
CA SER A 300 -30.82 16.75 4.70
C SER A 300 -30.39 15.30 4.80
N ILE A 301 -31.06 14.48 5.62
CA ILE A 301 -30.85 13.02 5.73
C ILE A 301 -31.10 12.37 4.37
N ASN A 302 -32.25 12.65 3.73
CA ASN A 302 -32.58 12.09 2.42
C ASN A 302 -31.56 12.48 1.34
N LYS A 303 -31.02 13.71 1.40
CA LYS A 303 -29.92 14.14 0.50
C LYS A 303 -28.64 13.35 0.74
N GLU A 304 -28.28 13.05 1.99
CA GLU A 304 -27.10 12.23 2.30
C GLU A 304 -27.31 10.75 1.95
N ILE A 305 -28.50 10.18 2.18
CA ILE A 305 -28.87 8.82 1.72
C ILE A 305 -28.71 8.71 0.20
N LYS A 306 -29.26 9.67 -0.55
CA LYS A 306 -29.11 9.71 -2.01
C LYS A 306 -27.65 9.80 -2.45
N LYS A 307 -26.82 10.58 -1.76
CA LYS A 307 -25.36 10.62 -2.04
C LYS A 307 -24.70 9.27 -1.77
N ASN A 308 -25.08 8.58 -0.70
CA ASN A 308 -24.55 7.24 -0.40
C ASN A 308 -24.93 6.24 -1.49
N GLU A 309 -26.18 6.28 -1.96
CA GLU A 309 -26.63 5.49 -3.10
C GLU A 309 -25.88 5.84 -4.40
N ASP A 310 -25.64 7.12 -4.67
CA ASP A 310 -24.82 7.56 -5.80
C ASP A 310 -23.39 6.97 -5.73
N PHE A 311 -22.78 6.92 -4.54
CA PHE A 311 -21.48 6.27 -4.34
C PHE A 311 -21.54 4.76 -4.53
N LYS A 312 -22.56 4.07 -4.01
CA LYS A 312 -22.74 2.62 -4.23
C LYS A 312 -23.03 2.28 -5.70
N ASN A 313 -23.66 3.20 -6.43
CA ASN A 313 -23.91 3.04 -7.86
C ASN A 313 -22.65 3.35 -8.68
N LEU A 314 -21.67 4.10 -8.15
CA LEU A 314 -20.40 4.39 -8.83
C LEU A 314 -19.66 3.10 -9.23
N ILE A 315 -19.61 2.11 -8.34
CA ILE A 315 -18.93 0.82 -8.59
C ILE A 315 -19.67 -0.09 -9.59
N LYS A 316 -20.92 0.24 -9.95
CA LYS A 316 -21.73 -0.51 -10.92
C LYS A 316 -21.70 0.08 -12.33
N GLN A 317 -21.05 1.23 -12.52
CA GLN A 317 -21.12 2.00 -13.76
C GLN A 317 -20.01 1.61 -14.74
N THR A 318 -20.37 1.53 -16.02
CA THR A 318 -19.49 1.15 -17.14
C THR A 318 -18.95 2.37 -17.90
N GLY A 319 -17.81 2.19 -18.56
CA GLY A 319 -16.82 3.22 -18.94
C GLY A 319 -17.20 4.34 -19.91
N GLU A 320 -18.44 4.47 -20.39
CA GLU A 320 -18.78 5.50 -21.39
C GLU A 320 -19.80 6.56 -20.91
N ASN A 321 -20.62 6.26 -19.91
CA ASN A 321 -21.73 7.16 -19.53
C ASN A 321 -21.39 8.17 -18.41
N TYR A 322 -20.18 8.11 -17.81
CA TYR A 322 -19.74 9.11 -16.84
C TYR A 322 -18.79 10.12 -17.48
N SER A 323 -19.38 11.21 -17.97
CA SER A 323 -18.66 12.41 -18.42
C SER A 323 -17.88 13.06 -17.26
N SER A 324 -16.65 12.58 -17.06
CA SER A 324 -15.40 13.34 -17.01
C SER A 324 -15.24 14.59 -16.11
N SER A 325 -16.02 14.79 -15.03
CA SER A 325 -15.69 15.86 -14.04
C SER A 325 -15.88 15.56 -12.54
N LYS A 326 -16.73 14.62 -12.12
CA LYS A 326 -17.17 14.57 -10.71
C LYS A 326 -16.14 13.96 -9.74
N TYR A 327 -15.42 12.90 -10.12
CA TYR A 327 -14.50 12.16 -9.23
C TYR A 327 -13.18 11.78 -9.93
N PRO A 328 -12.10 12.56 -9.75
CA PRO A 328 -10.81 12.31 -10.38
C PRO A 328 -10.19 10.95 -10.05
N GLU A 329 -10.31 10.48 -8.81
CA GLU A 329 -9.73 9.22 -8.35
C GLU A 329 -10.32 8.01 -9.08
N TYR A 330 -11.64 7.98 -9.25
CA TYR A 330 -12.33 6.92 -10.01
C TYR A 330 -11.94 6.94 -11.49
N ARG A 331 -11.89 8.14 -12.10
CA ARG A 331 -11.49 8.32 -13.50
C ARG A 331 -10.06 7.84 -13.74
N ASN A 332 -9.14 8.23 -12.87
CA ASN A 332 -7.73 7.83 -12.97
C ASN A 332 -7.60 6.31 -12.85
N PHE A 333 -8.35 5.70 -11.93
CA PHE A 333 -8.39 4.25 -11.79
C PHE A 333 -8.91 3.54 -13.05
N LEU A 334 -10.06 3.95 -13.59
CA LEU A 334 -10.63 3.35 -14.79
C LEU A 334 -9.73 3.53 -16.02
N SER A 335 -9.14 4.72 -16.19
CA SER A 335 -8.19 5.00 -17.27
C SER A 335 -6.93 4.14 -17.19
N LEU A 336 -6.55 3.69 -15.99
CA LEU A 336 -5.44 2.76 -15.83
C LEU A 336 -5.88 1.33 -16.09
N LYS A 337 -7.04 0.90 -15.57
CA LYS A 337 -7.62 -0.42 -15.87
C LYS A 337 -7.70 -0.65 -17.38
N SER A 338 -8.17 0.35 -18.13
CA SER A 338 -8.31 0.26 -19.59
C SER A 338 -6.98 0.08 -20.34
N LYS A 339 -5.84 0.40 -19.72
CA LYS A 339 -4.51 0.15 -20.30
C LYS A 339 -4.17 -1.35 -20.36
N TYR A 340 -4.78 -2.15 -19.46
CA TYR A 340 -4.57 -3.59 -19.36
C TYR A 340 -5.72 -4.39 -19.97
N THR A 341 -6.69 -3.72 -20.58
CA THR A 341 -7.76 -4.31 -21.38
C THR A 341 -7.45 -4.11 -22.86
N ASP A 342 -8.08 -4.92 -23.72
CA ASP A 342 -7.73 -5.07 -25.14
C ASP A 342 -8.12 -3.86 -26.03
N ASP A 343 -8.01 -2.63 -25.52
CA ASP A 343 -8.38 -1.41 -26.23
C ASP A 343 -7.32 -0.98 -27.25
N LYS A 344 -7.81 -0.56 -28.42
CA LYS A 344 -7.09 -0.11 -29.62
C LYS A 344 -6.06 1.03 -29.45
N TYR A 345 -5.79 1.51 -28.23
CA TYR A 345 -5.18 2.84 -28.01
C TYR A 345 -3.97 2.91 -27.06
N SER A 346 -3.37 1.78 -26.64
CA SER A 346 -2.11 1.82 -25.86
C SER A 346 -1.08 0.81 -26.38
N TYR A 347 0.00 1.32 -26.96
CA TYR A 347 1.19 0.55 -27.31
C TYR A 347 2.37 0.89 -26.37
N PRO A 348 3.19 -0.11 -25.97
CA PRO A 348 3.04 -1.55 -26.25
C PRO A 348 1.89 -2.21 -25.47
N LYS A 349 1.24 -3.21 -26.09
CA LYS A 349 0.22 -4.05 -25.42
C LYS A 349 0.91 -4.97 -24.42
N LEU A 350 0.60 -4.79 -23.13
CA LEU A 350 1.05 -5.68 -22.05
C LEU A 350 -0.05 -6.70 -21.77
N ILE A 351 -0.03 -7.83 -22.48
CA ILE A 351 -1.07 -8.85 -22.35
C ILE A 351 -0.49 -10.03 -21.57
N SER A 352 -1.05 -10.37 -20.41
CA SER A 352 -0.73 -11.64 -19.71
C SER A 352 -1.03 -12.81 -20.64
N ASN A 353 -0.36 -13.95 -20.59
CA ASN A 353 -0.84 -15.16 -21.27
C ASN A 353 -1.93 -15.91 -20.49
N ASN A 354 -2.29 -15.47 -19.28
CA ASN A 354 -3.41 -16.01 -18.51
C ASN A 354 -4.74 -15.43 -19.01
N ASP A 355 -5.52 -16.26 -19.70
CA ASP A 355 -6.81 -15.86 -20.28
C ASP A 355 -7.85 -15.47 -19.22
N LYS A 356 -7.82 -16.08 -18.03
CA LYS A 356 -8.74 -15.72 -16.93
C LYS A 356 -8.48 -14.33 -16.41
N LEU A 357 -7.21 -13.95 -16.25
CA LEU A 357 -6.86 -12.57 -15.87
C LEU A 357 -7.27 -11.58 -16.97
N LYS A 358 -7.04 -11.90 -18.25
CA LYS A 358 -7.48 -11.03 -19.36
C LYS A 358 -8.98 -10.82 -19.37
N GLU A 359 -9.74 -11.91 -19.29
CA GLU A 359 -11.21 -11.90 -19.28
C GLU A 359 -11.72 -11.06 -18.12
N PHE A 360 -11.16 -11.28 -16.93
CA PHE A 360 -11.51 -10.55 -15.72
C PHE A 360 -11.22 -9.04 -15.83
N LEU A 361 -10.05 -8.65 -16.34
CA LEU A 361 -9.71 -7.23 -16.52
C LEU A 361 -10.55 -6.58 -17.62
N SER A 362 -10.83 -7.31 -18.70
CA SER A 362 -11.55 -6.80 -19.88
C SER A 362 -13.05 -6.69 -19.68
N ASN A 363 -13.61 -7.37 -18.68
CA ASN A 363 -15.03 -7.25 -18.40
C ASN A 363 -15.38 -5.82 -17.96
N SER A 364 -16.27 -5.20 -18.73
CA SER A 364 -16.64 -3.79 -18.63
C SER A 364 -18.15 -3.59 -18.55
N ASP A 365 -18.95 -4.66 -18.53
CA ASP A 365 -20.38 -4.57 -18.25
C ASP A 365 -20.64 -4.31 -16.74
N ALA A 366 -21.89 -4.00 -16.38
CA ALA A 366 -22.22 -3.57 -15.01
C ALA A 366 -21.99 -4.69 -13.98
N ASP A 367 -22.26 -5.95 -14.35
CA ASP A 367 -22.06 -7.11 -13.49
C ASP A 367 -20.56 -7.39 -13.32
N GLY A 368 -19.82 -7.40 -14.42
CA GLY A 368 -18.37 -7.53 -14.48
C GLY A 368 -17.64 -6.47 -13.67
N MET A 369 -18.06 -5.20 -13.73
CA MET A 369 -17.49 -4.15 -12.89
C MET A 369 -17.78 -4.38 -11.40
N THR A 370 -18.98 -4.86 -11.07
CA THR A 370 -19.35 -5.21 -9.70
C THR A 370 -18.48 -6.36 -9.18
N GLN A 371 -18.35 -7.43 -9.97
CA GLN A 371 -17.46 -8.56 -9.66
C GLN A 371 -16.02 -8.11 -9.53
N PHE A 372 -15.55 -7.25 -10.43
CA PHE A 372 -14.20 -6.69 -10.39
C PHE A 372 -13.91 -5.98 -9.07
N PHE A 373 -14.79 -5.04 -8.66
CA PHE A 373 -14.64 -4.29 -7.41
C PHE A 373 -14.72 -5.20 -6.19
N ASN A 374 -15.63 -6.18 -6.19
CA ASN A 374 -15.77 -7.14 -5.10
C ASN A 374 -14.50 -7.98 -4.91
N ILE A 375 -13.92 -8.50 -5.99
CA ILE A 375 -12.70 -9.31 -5.92
C ILE A 375 -11.49 -8.45 -5.52
N PHE A 376 -11.37 -7.23 -6.06
CA PHE A 376 -10.29 -6.32 -5.67
C PHE A 376 -10.40 -5.83 -4.22
N GLU A 377 -11.63 -5.66 -3.70
CA GLU A 377 -11.85 -5.41 -2.27
C GLU A 377 -11.36 -6.61 -1.44
N LYS A 378 -11.66 -7.84 -1.85
CA LYS A 378 -11.18 -9.05 -1.16
C LYS A 378 -9.65 -9.14 -1.18
N ILE A 379 -9.02 -8.87 -2.32
CA ILE A 379 -7.55 -8.76 -2.44
C ILE A 379 -7.01 -7.72 -1.46
N TYR A 380 -7.62 -6.54 -1.42
CA TYR A 380 -7.24 -5.46 -0.52
C TYR A 380 -7.38 -5.87 0.95
N ASN A 381 -8.52 -6.43 1.34
CA ASN A 381 -8.77 -6.83 2.72
C ASN A 381 -7.80 -7.94 3.16
N LEU A 382 -7.67 -9.01 2.36
CA LEU A 382 -6.83 -10.17 2.67
C LEU A 382 -5.35 -9.82 2.74
N TYR A 383 -4.82 -9.21 1.68
CA TYR A 383 -3.38 -9.05 1.51
C TYR A 383 -2.90 -7.69 2.01
N ILE A 384 -3.61 -6.60 1.71
CA ILE A 384 -3.10 -5.25 1.97
C ILE A 384 -3.46 -4.76 3.37
N ALA A 385 -4.71 -4.93 3.80
CA ALA A 385 -5.23 -4.41 5.07
C ALA A 385 -5.08 -5.40 6.23
N GLY A 386 -4.74 -6.66 5.96
CA GLY A 386 -4.66 -7.72 6.97
C GLY A 386 -5.99 -7.99 7.66
N ILE A 387 -7.11 -7.73 6.97
CA ILE A 387 -8.46 -7.98 7.47
C ILE A 387 -8.83 -9.42 7.08
N PRO A 388 -9.14 -10.30 8.05
CA PRO A 388 -9.58 -11.65 7.74
C PRO A 388 -10.87 -11.60 6.92
N GLU A 389 -10.80 -12.08 5.69
CA GLU A 389 -11.94 -12.18 4.78
C GLU A 389 -12.28 -13.65 4.59
N LYS A 390 -13.56 -14.02 4.73
CA LYS A 390 -14.01 -15.37 4.36
C LYS A 390 -14.28 -15.37 2.87
N LEU A 391 -13.50 -16.13 2.12
CA LEU A 391 -13.76 -16.39 0.72
C LEU A 391 -14.74 -17.56 0.61
N ASP A 392 -15.76 -17.41 -0.22
CA ASP A 392 -16.53 -18.57 -0.67
C ASP A 392 -15.71 -19.38 -1.70
N GLU A 393 -16.22 -20.56 -2.07
CA GLU A 393 -15.51 -21.47 -2.98
C GLU A 393 -15.29 -20.84 -4.36
N ASN A 394 -16.26 -20.08 -4.85
CA ASN A 394 -16.19 -19.44 -6.16
C ASN A 394 -15.18 -18.30 -6.16
N ASP A 395 -15.23 -17.41 -5.16
CA ASP A 395 -14.25 -16.35 -4.98
C ASP A 395 -12.84 -16.90 -4.82
N SER A 396 -12.67 -17.96 -4.05
CA SER A 396 -11.37 -18.61 -3.83
C SER A 396 -10.80 -19.15 -5.15
N LYS A 397 -11.65 -19.77 -5.97
CA LYS A 397 -11.27 -20.25 -7.31
C LYS A 397 -10.92 -19.09 -8.24
N THR A 398 -11.79 -18.09 -8.36
CA THR A 398 -11.53 -16.90 -9.19
C THR A 398 -10.25 -16.20 -8.78
N LEU A 399 -10.04 -16.01 -7.48
CA LEU A 399 -8.85 -15.37 -6.93
C LEU A 399 -7.56 -16.12 -7.30
N LYS A 400 -7.56 -17.45 -7.19
CA LYS A 400 -6.43 -18.29 -7.63
C LYS A 400 -6.14 -18.14 -9.12
N GLU A 401 -7.18 -18.16 -9.93
CA GLU A 401 -7.06 -18.05 -11.39
C GLU A 401 -6.56 -16.66 -11.83
N ILE A 402 -6.98 -15.56 -11.19
CA ILE A 402 -6.60 -14.20 -11.63
C ILE A 402 -5.33 -13.66 -10.97
N ILE A 403 -4.95 -14.13 -9.77
CA ILE A 403 -3.75 -13.61 -9.10
C ILE A 403 -2.50 -13.95 -9.90
N ASN A 404 -2.48 -15.10 -10.57
CA ASN A 404 -1.37 -15.52 -11.40
C ASN A 404 -1.30 -14.68 -12.69
N THR A 405 -0.26 -13.88 -12.85
CA THR A 405 -0.08 -13.07 -14.06
C THR A 405 0.68 -13.81 -15.15
N SER A 406 1.33 -14.94 -14.83
CA SER A 406 2.17 -15.73 -15.73
C SER A 406 3.13 -14.84 -16.57
N ILE A 407 3.15 -14.93 -17.90
CA ILE A 407 4.08 -14.22 -18.81
C ILE A 407 3.40 -13.02 -19.45
N ILE A 408 4.15 -11.94 -19.66
CA ILE A 408 3.72 -10.81 -20.48
C ILE A 408 4.07 -11.06 -21.94
N ILE A 409 3.07 -11.04 -22.81
CA ILE A 409 3.21 -11.10 -24.27
C ILE A 409 3.23 -9.66 -24.82
N ASN A 410 4.28 -9.35 -25.55
CA ASN A 410 4.46 -8.09 -26.24
C ASN A 410 4.14 -8.27 -27.73
N TYR A 411 3.06 -7.64 -28.19
CA TYR A 411 2.75 -7.58 -29.61
C TYR A 411 3.44 -6.35 -30.23
N PRO A 412 4.37 -6.52 -31.17
CA PRO A 412 4.96 -5.39 -31.88
C PRO A 412 3.87 -4.62 -32.63
N ASP A 413 3.92 -3.30 -32.56
CA ASP A 413 3.06 -2.43 -33.37
C ASP A 413 3.51 -2.51 -34.84
N SER A 414 2.61 -2.89 -35.74
CA SER A 414 2.90 -2.90 -37.19
C SER A 414 3.19 -1.50 -37.74
N ASN A 415 2.81 -0.43 -37.03
CA ASN A 415 2.94 0.95 -37.47
C ASN A 415 4.02 1.76 -36.73
N SER A 416 4.69 1.18 -35.72
CA SER A 416 5.76 1.90 -35.01
C SER A 416 7.14 1.58 -35.60
N SER A 417 7.94 2.62 -35.81
CA SER A 417 9.36 2.50 -36.18
C SER A 417 10.24 1.90 -35.07
N ILE A 418 9.66 1.65 -33.90
CA ILE A 418 10.29 0.98 -32.76
C ILE A 418 9.75 -0.46 -32.76
N SER A 419 10.33 -1.33 -33.58
CA SER A 419 10.04 -2.75 -33.46
C SER A 419 10.46 -3.21 -32.07
N ASN A 420 9.49 -3.48 -31.18
CA ASN A 420 9.78 -4.25 -29.98
C ASN A 420 10.32 -5.59 -30.46
N LYS A 421 11.63 -5.79 -30.30
CA LYS A 421 12.37 -6.92 -30.88
C LYS A 421 12.04 -8.25 -30.20
N PHE A 422 11.46 -8.21 -29.01
CA PHE A 422 11.13 -9.37 -28.18
C PHE A 422 9.63 -9.60 -28.06
N PHE A 423 9.23 -10.87 -27.94
CA PHE A 423 7.82 -11.28 -27.93
C PHE A 423 7.32 -11.61 -26.51
N TYR A 424 8.19 -12.10 -25.64
CA TYR A 424 7.85 -12.45 -24.26
C TYR A 424 8.62 -11.57 -23.26
N GLU A 425 8.02 -11.30 -22.11
CA GLU A 425 8.61 -10.51 -21.01
C GLU A 425 8.31 -11.14 -19.65
N ILE A 426 9.35 -11.23 -18.81
CA ILE A 426 9.24 -11.64 -17.40
C ILE A 426 10.05 -10.72 -16.49
N HIS A 427 9.58 -10.62 -15.25
CA HIS A 427 10.20 -9.84 -14.19
C HIS A 427 10.65 -10.78 -13.09
N ILE A 428 11.88 -10.61 -12.60
CA ILE A 428 12.49 -11.50 -11.64
C ILE A 428 13.11 -10.66 -10.53
N MET A 429 12.79 -10.98 -9.30
CA MET A 429 13.53 -10.49 -8.15
C MET A 429 14.75 -11.39 -7.95
N ALA A 430 15.95 -10.80 -8.02
CA ALA A 430 17.21 -11.51 -7.91
C ALA A 430 17.99 -11.00 -6.69
N ASP A 431 18.31 -11.89 -5.76
CA ASP A 431 19.16 -11.58 -4.62
C ASP A 431 20.59 -11.97 -4.94
N PHE A 432 21.48 -11.00 -4.73
CA PHE A 432 22.90 -11.11 -5.07
C PHE A 432 23.78 -10.93 -3.83
N ILE A 433 24.97 -11.52 -3.91
CA ILE A 433 26.16 -11.10 -3.15
C ILE A 433 27.01 -10.24 -4.06
N LYS A 434 27.44 -9.07 -3.60
CA LYS A 434 28.42 -8.26 -4.33
C LYS A 434 29.80 -8.87 -4.14
N GLY A 435 30.41 -9.29 -5.24
CA GLY A 435 31.66 -10.04 -5.31
C GLY A 435 31.47 -11.44 -5.90
N LYS A 436 32.58 -12.06 -6.31
CA LYS A 436 32.63 -13.42 -6.86
C LYS A 436 32.73 -14.42 -5.71
N VAL A 437 31.65 -15.16 -5.44
CA VAL A 437 31.65 -16.27 -4.48
C VAL A 437 32.02 -17.57 -5.18
N ASP A 438 33.01 -18.28 -4.66
CA ASP A 438 33.37 -19.64 -5.08
C ASP A 438 33.43 -20.59 -3.86
N ASP A 439 33.86 -21.83 -4.07
CA ASP A 439 33.94 -22.82 -3.00
C ASP A 439 34.93 -22.48 -1.87
N GLU A 440 35.93 -21.64 -2.15
CA GLU A 440 36.93 -21.22 -1.16
C GLU A 440 36.37 -20.11 -0.26
N ILE A 441 35.56 -19.22 -0.85
CA ILE A 441 34.97 -18.08 -0.15
C ILE A 441 33.61 -18.43 0.45
N SER A 442 32.82 -19.33 -0.14
CA SER A 442 31.46 -19.63 0.29
C SER A 442 31.38 -20.10 1.75
N ASN A 443 32.32 -20.95 2.17
CA ASN A 443 32.45 -21.42 3.54
C ASN A 443 32.86 -20.31 4.54
N LYS A 444 33.37 -19.18 4.04
CA LYS A 444 33.79 -18.01 4.82
C LYS A 444 32.74 -16.89 4.82
N ILE A 445 31.70 -16.99 3.99
CA ILE A 445 30.63 -16.00 3.94
C ILE A 445 29.72 -16.18 5.16
N PHE A 446 29.63 -15.12 5.95
CA PHE A 446 28.86 -15.06 7.19
C PHE A 446 27.36 -15.17 6.92
N CYS A 447 26.65 -16.02 7.69
CA CYS A 447 25.20 -16.09 7.65
C CYS A 447 24.60 -14.76 8.12
N PRO A 448 23.80 -14.03 7.30
CA PRO A 448 23.21 -12.76 7.72
C PRO A 448 22.11 -12.95 8.79
N TYR A 449 21.66 -14.19 9.02
CA TYR A 449 20.65 -14.54 10.02
C TYR A 449 21.29 -14.93 11.35
N VAL A 450 21.82 -13.94 12.07
CA VAL A 450 22.41 -14.13 13.41
C VAL A 450 21.85 -13.11 14.42
N GLY A 451 22.04 -13.38 15.71
CA GLY A 451 21.70 -12.46 16.80
C GLY A 451 20.23 -12.03 16.79
N ASP A 452 19.99 -10.75 17.05
CA ASP A 452 18.65 -10.17 17.15
C ASP A 452 17.85 -10.29 15.84
N TYR A 453 18.49 -10.32 14.67
CA TYR A 453 17.78 -10.48 13.41
C TYR A 453 17.19 -11.89 13.27
N LEU A 454 17.96 -12.92 13.60
CA LEU A 454 17.45 -14.28 13.68
C LEU A 454 16.38 -14.40 14.77
N GLY A 455 16.61 -13.80 15.94
CA GLY A 455 15.63 -13.76 17.02
C GLY A 455 14.29 -13.15 16.61
N ASN A 456 14.32 -11.96 16.00
CA ASN A 456 13.14 -11.26 15.50
C ASN A 456 12.46 -12.02 14.35
N MET A 457 13.22 -12.61 13.43
CA MET A 457 12.68 -13.42 12.33
C MET A 457 12.04 -14.71 12.87
N PHE A 458 12.69 -15.38 13.84
CA PHE A 458 12.15 -16.56 14.49
C PHE A 458 10.88 -16.21 15.26
N GLU A 459 10.90 -15.15 16.07
CA GLU A 459 9.74 -14.68 16.81
C GLU A 459 8.58 -14.32 15.86
N PHE A 460 8.88 -13.65 14.75
CA PHE A 460 7.92 -13.37 13.69
C PHE A 460 7.29 -14.65 13.13
N LEU A 461 8.11 -15.60 12.69
CA LEU A 461 7.65 -16.88 12.13
C LEU A 461 6.86 -17.71 13.16
N PHE A 462 7.31 -17.70 14.41
CA PHE A 462 6.70 -18.42 15.52
C PHE A 462 5.34 -17.83 15.90
N ARG A 463 5.23 -16.49 16.02
CA ARG A 463 3.97 -15.80 16.26
C ARG A 463 3.00 -15.96 15.10
N ALA A 464 3.50 -15.87 13.86
CA ALA A 464 2.70 -16.09 12.65
C ALA A 464 2.14 -17.52 12.55
N LYS A 465 2.85 -18.52 13.08
CA LYS A 465 2.41 -19.92 13.12
C LYS A 465 1.47 -20.22 14.29
N LEU A 466 1.75 -19.70 15.49
CA LEU A 466 0.98 -20.00 16.70
C LEU A 466 -0.34 -19.23 16.82
N TYR A 467 -0.33 -17.94 16.50
CA TYR A 467 -1.48 -17.08 16.76
C TYR A 467 -2.36 -16.86 15.53
N GLY A 468 -1.92 -17.31 14.35
CA GLY A 468 -2.60 -17.12 13.06
C GLY A 468 -2.79 -15.65 12.64
N LYS A 469 -2.48 -14.69 13.53
CA LYS A 469 -2.66 -13.25 13.42
C LYS A 469 -1.72 -12.60 14.43
N THR A 470 -0.72 -11.88 13.95
CA THR A 470 -0.13 -10.78 14.72
C THR A 470 -0.91 -9.51 14.40
N ASP A 471 -0.85 -8.52 15.29
CA ASP A 471 -1.46 -7.21 15.07
C ASP A 471 -1.09 -6.64 13.69
N LYS A 472 -1.98 -5.78 13.16
CA LYS A 472 -2.13 -5.31 11.76
C LYS A 472 -0.86 -4.89 10.97
N GLN A 473 0.32 -4.84 11.56
CA GLN A 473 1.55 -4.39 10.92
C GLN A 473 2.41 -5.52 10.33
N ASP A 474 2.21 -6.78 10.72
CA ASP A 474 3.20 -7.83 10.42
C ASP A 474 2.76 -8.87 9.36
N VAL A 475 1.51 -8.88 8.90
CA VAL A 475 1.01 -9.91 7.95
C VAL A 475 1.12 -9.46 6.48
N TYR A 476 2.23 -8.86 6.07
CA TYR A 476 2.50 -8.59 4.64
C TYR A 476 3.20 -9.78 3.98
N ARG A 477 2.65 -10.99 4.12
CA ARG A 477 3.21 -12.21 3.51
C ARG A 477 3.32 -12.12 1.99
N TRP A 478 2.53 -11.25 1.35
CA TRP A 478 2.60 -11.07 -0.10
C TRP A 478 3.81 -10.22 -0.54
N ASP A 479 4.36 -9.37 0.32
CA ASP A 479 5.41 -8.40 -0.04
C ASP A 479 6.79 -9.05 0.00
N ILE A 480 7.15 -9.71 -1.09
CA ILE A 480 8.44 -10.42 -1.26
C ILE A 480 9.66 -9.51 -1.17
N THR A 481 9.48 -8.18 -1.24
CA THR A 481 10.59 -7.22 -1.19
C THR A 481 11.06 -6.96 0.23
N ARG A 482 10.27 -7.33 1.24
CA ARG A 482 10.62 -7.17 2.65
C ARG A 482 11.73 -8.12 3.06
N ASN A 483 12.56 -7.66 3.99
CA ASN A 483 13.64 -8.45 4.59
C ASN A 483 14.73 -8.92 3.62
N ARG A 484 14.85 -8.28 2.45
CA ARG A 484 16.00 -8.49 1.56
C ARG A 484 17.24 -7.86 2.18
N VAL A 485 18.29 -8.66 2.31
CA VAL A 485 19.58 -8.22 2.83
C VAL A 485 20.55 -8.12 1.67
N SER A 486 21.27 -7.00 1.60
CA SER A 486 22.42 -6.83 0.70
C SER A 486 23.70 -7.22 1.43
N PHE A 487 24.58 -7.95 0.76
CA PHE A 487 25.84 -8.43 1.34
C PHE A 487 26.98 -8.27 0.33
N SER A 488 28.12 -7.76 0.78
CA SER A 488 29.32 -7.51 -0.04
C SER A 488 30.53 -8.22 0.56
N ILE A 489 31.28 -8.95 -0.27
CA ILE A 489 32.48 -9.68 0.17
C ILE A 489 33.57 -8.72 0.64
N LYS A 490 33.75 -7.58 -0.04
CA LYS A 490 34.76 -6.55 0.28
C LYS A 490 34.59 -5.99 1.70
N ASP A 491 33.36 -5.98 2.22
CA ASP A 491 33.05 -5.43 3.55
C ASP A 491 33.44 -6.41 4.68
N ASN A 492 33.57 -7.69 4.37
CA ASN A 492 33.97 -8.73 5.33
C ASN A 492 35.49 -8.92 5.41
N GLU A 493 36.22 -8.75 4.31
CA GLU A 493 37.70 -8.83 4.31
C GLU A 493 38.34 -7.76 5.22
N LEU A 494 37.67 -6.61 5.39
CA LEU A 494 38.09 -5.53 6.28
C LEU A 494 37.79 -5.79 7.78
N LYS A 495 37.01 -6.83 8.13
CA LYS A 495 36.53 -7.07 9.50
C LYS A 495 37.21 -8.22 10.24
N ASN A 496 38.21 -8.88 9.66
CA ASN A 496 38.96 -9.97 10.31
C ASN A 496 39.92 -9.50 11.45
N GLY A 497 39.64 -8.36 12.10
CA GLY A 497 40.49 -7.79 13.15
C GLY A 497 39.79 -7.44 14.47
N GLU A 498 38.53 -7.02 14.48
CA GLU A 498 37.87 -6.57 15.72
C GLU A 498 36.38 -6.89 15.73
N ILE A 499 35.92 -7.52 16.82
CA ILE A 499 34.50 -7.67 17.15
C ILE A 499 34.00 -6.28 17.57
N SER A 500 33.41 -5.53 16.65
CA SER A 500 32.48 -4.45 17.02
C SER A 500 31.38 -4.25 15.97
N GLU A 501 30.17 -4.12 16.52
CA GLU A 501 28.90 -3.56 16.06
C GLU A 501 28.37 -3.79 14.62
N GLN A 502 27.04 -3.91 14.61
CA GLN A 502 26.15 -4.29 13.53
C GLN A 502 26.45 -3.60 12.18
N PRO A 503 26.17 -4.24 11.03
CA PRO A 503 26.21 -3.57 9.74
C PRO A 503 25.25 -2.38 9.77
N ASN A 504 25.81 -1.18 9.52
CA ASN A 504 25.07 0.05 9.39
C ASN A 504 23.88 -0.14 8.45
N ARG A 505 22.67 0.02 8.97
CA ARG A 505 21.48 0.28 8.16
C ARG A 505 21.68 1.62 7.45
N GLU A 506 22.25 1.59 6.25
CA GLU A 506 21.85 2.57 5.25
C GLU A 506 20.36 2.34 4.98
N LYS A 507 19.53 3.10 5.69
CA LYS A 507 18.13 3.25 5.33
C LYS A 507 18.12 3.77 3.90
N ASN A 508 17.78 2.90 2.95
CA ASN A 508 17.34 3.25 1.60
C ASN A 508 16.06 4.12 1.70
N LYS A 509 16.24 5.38 2.10
CA LYS A 509 15.29 6.48 1.88
C LYS A 509 15.74 7.18 0.60
N ASN A 510 15.57 6.53 -0.55
CA ASN A 510 15.60 7.16 -1.86
C ASN A 510 14.71 6.37 -2.83
N ALA A 511 13.41 6.44 -2.58
CA ALA A 511 12.41 6.36 -3.64
C ALA A 511 11.53 7.61 -3.47
N VAL A 512 11.39 8.39 -4.56
CA VAL A 512 10.86 9.76 -4.62
C VAL A 512 11.92 10.86 -4.45
N GLN A 513 12.87 10.91 -5.38
CA GLN A 513 13.38 12.14 -6.00
C GLN A 513 14.37 11.80 -7.13
N ASN A 514 13.94 11.98 -8.38
CA ASN A 514 14.69 12.68 -9.44
C ASN A 514 14.07 12.44 -10.83
N LYS A 515 13.02 13.22 -11.14
CA LYS A 515 13.00 13.95 -12.42
C LYS A 515 13.56 15.32 -12.11
N ASN A 516 14.77 15.59 -12.62
CA ASN A 516 15.29 16.88 -13.08
C ASN A 516 16.82 16.85 -12.98
N ASN A 517 17.49 16.51 -14.09
CA ASN A 517 18.86 16.95 -14.33
C ASN A 517 18.91 17.52 -15.75
N LEU A 518 18.68 18.83 -15.84
CA LEU A 518 19.21 19.71 -16.88
C LEU A 518 19.97 20.81 -16.14
N TYR A 519 21.14 21.17 -16.69
CA TYR A 519 22.13 22.15 -16.26
C TYR A 519 23.30 21.66 -15.40
N LYS A 520 24.39 21.38 -16.12
CA LYS A 520 25.78 21.42 -15.63
C LYS A 520 26.26 22.88 -15.46
N ASN A 521 27.19 23.04 -14.51
CA ASN A 521 28.25 24.06 -14.35
C ASN A 521 27.97 25.29 -13.46
N ALA A 522 28.46 25.22 -12.21
CA ALA A 522 29.14 26.31 -11.48
C ALA A 522 30.01 25.71 -10.34
N PRO A 523 31.15 26.33 -9.97
CA PRO A 523 32.22 25.65 -9.24
C PRO A 523 31.94 25.50 -7.73
N GLN A 524 32.56 24.46 -7.17
CA GLN A 524 32.55 24.09 -5.75
C GLN A 524 33.05 25.24 -4.86
N ASN A 525 32.26 25.57 -3.85
CA ASN A 525 32.77 26.23 -2.64
C ASN A 525 32.42 25.35 -1.43
N ASN A 526 33.48 24.83 -0.81
CA ASN A 526 33.44 24.12 0.46
C ASN A 526 32.92 25.05 1.56
N ASN A 527 31.81 24.70 2.20
CA ASN A 527 31.51 25.13 3.57
C ASN A 527 30.74 24.03 4.29
N LYS A 528 31.39 23.41 5.27
CA LYS A 528 30.75 22.59 6.31
C LYS A 528 29.92 23.53 7.19
N SER A 529 28.59 23.46 7.08
CA SER A 529 27.64 24.09 8.00
C SER A 529 26.94 23.00 8.79
N GLY A 530 27.28 22.86 10.07
CA GLY A 530 26.49 22.04 11.01
C GLY A 530 25.10 22.65 11.18
N ASN A 531 24.06 21.81 11.14
CA ASN A 531 22.66 22.19 11.39
C ASN A 531 22.48 22.61 12.87
N ASN A 532 22.89 23.84 13.23
CA ASN A 532 22.59 24.40 14.55
C ASN A 532 21.18 25.01 14.50
N ILE A 533 20.22 24.32 15.10
CA ILE A 533 18.89 24.89 15.41
C ILE A 533 19.11 26.08 16.35
N ASN A 534 18.48 27.22 16.06
CA ASN A 534 18.49 28.34 17.00
C ASN A 534 17.62 27.98 18.22
N VAL A 535 18.28 27.45 19.26
CA VAL A 535 17.66 26.94 20.49
C VAL A 535 16.78 27.99 21.17
N ALA A 536 17.15 29.28 21.10
CA ALA A 536 16.35 30.36 21.66
C ALA A 536 15.00 30.50 20.93
N LYS A 537 15.00 30.39 19.60
CA LYS A 537 13.78 30.51 18.78
C LYS A 537 12.81 29.35 18.98
N PHE A 538 13.33 28.12 19.06
CA PHE A 538 12.48 26.96 19.40
C PHE A 538 11.82 27.13 20.77
N LYS A 539 12.58 27.62 21.76
CA LYS A 539 12.06 27.91 23.10
C LYS A 539 10.98 29.00 23.04
N ASP A 540 11.21 30.07 22.29
CA ASP A 540 10.29 31.21 22.20
C ASP A 540 9.01 30.91 21.40
N GLU A 541 9.01 29.96 20.47
CA GLU A 541 7.83 29.70 19.64
C GLU A 541 7.05 28.44 20.06
N VAL A 542 7.76 27.43 20.54
CA VAL A 542 7.15 26.14 20.93
C VAL A 542 6.97 26.07 22.44
N TYR A 543 7.92 26.56 23.23
CA TYR A 543 7.91 26.35 24.69
C TYR A 543 7.38 27.55 25.51
N SER A 544 7.42 28.77 24.96
CA SER A 544 6.95 30.00 25.64
C SER A 544 5.44 30.08 25.82
N THR A 545 4.66 29.24 25.13
CA THR A 545 3.24 29.14 25.39
C THR A 545 3.04 28.39 26.70
N GLU A 546 2.63 29.10 27.76
CA GLU A 546 2.17 28.51 29.02
C GLU A 546 1.18 27.33 28.82
N GLU A 547 0.57 27.23 27.63
CA GLU A 547 -0.26 26.11 27.18
C GLU A 547 0.42 24.75 27.25
N ILE A 548 1.66 24.51 26.78
CA ILE A 548 2.21 23.13 26.79
C ILE A 548 2.55 22.68 28.22
N ILE A 549 2.97 23.61 29.06
CA ILE A 549 3.39 23.35 30.44
C ILE A 549 2.16 23.14 31.35
N LYS A 550 1.08 23.92 31.16
CA LYS A 550 -0.11 23.86 32.03
C LYS A 550 -1.22 22.93 31.51
N LYS A 551 -1.27 22.62 30.22
CA LYS A 551 -2.33 21.80 29.64
C LYS A 551 -2.12 20.35 30.03
N ASP A 552 -3.08 19.83 30.78
CA ASP A 552 -3.17 18.46 31.32
C ASP A 552 -2.09 18.05 32.33
N GLY A 553 -1.22 18.96 32.78
CA GLY A 553 -0.19 18.69 33.78
C GLY A 553 0.80 17.58 33.38
N ILE A 554 1.12 17.50 32.08
CA ILE A 554 1.91 16.39 31.51
C ILE A 554 3.33 16.38 32.09
N ILE A 555 3.93 17.55 32.29
CA ILE A 555 5.29 17.67 32.82
C ILE A 555 5.33 17.26 34.29
N GLU A 556 4.35 17.69 35.11
CA GLU A 556 4.23 17.27 36.51
C GLU A 556 3.96 15.76 36.62
N GLN A 557 3.22 15.17 35.67
CA GLN A 557 3.01 13.74 35.61
C GLN A 557 4.28 12.98 35.21
N LEU A 558 5.08 13.50 34.27
CA LEU A 558 6.36 12.91 33.86
C LEU A 558 7.40 12.93 34.99
N ALA A 559 7.35 13.92 35.89
CA ALA A 559 8.22 13.98 37.06
C ALA A 559 8.04 12.75 37.98
N LYS A 560 6.84 12.16 38.04
CA LYS A 560 6.57 10.90 38.78
C LYS A 560 7.39 9.71 38.26
N TYR A 561 7.89 9.81 37.02
CA TYR A 561 8.69 8.79 36.34
C TYR A 561 10.18 9.15 36.29
N GLN A 562 10.63 10.06 37.17
CA GLN A 562 12.00 10.57 37.22
C GLN A 562 12.48 11.23 35.92
N ILE A 563 11.53 11.72 35.11
CA ILE A 563 11.82 12.48 33.90
C ILE A 563 11.65 13.96 34.24
N SER A 564 12.76 14.64 34.50
CA SER A 564 12.79 16.08 34.72
C SER A 564 12.95 16.78 33.38
N ILE A 565 11.85 17.26 32.81
CA ILE A 565 11.86 18.09 31.60
C ILE A 565 11.46 19.51 31.99
N ASP A 566 12.30 20.47 31.66
CA ASP A 566 12.06 21.90 31.84
C ASP A 566 12.42 22.67 30.56
N GLN A 567 12.28 23.99 30.61
CA GLN A 567 12.57 24.84 29.45
C GLN A 567 14.03 24.80 29.02
N THR A 568 14.94 24.43 29.91
CA THR A 568 16.38 24.41 29.66
C THR A 568 16.82 23.16 28.92
N ASN A 569 16.19 22.01 29.20
CA ASN A 569 16.63 20.70 28.74
C ASN A 569 15.68 19.98 27.76
N ILE A 570 14.48 20.52 27.47
CA ILE A 570 13.52 19.81 26.61
C ILE A 570 14.09 19.49 25.23
N LEU A 571 14.84 20.39 24.59
CA LEU A 571 15.40 20.13 23.28
C LEU A 571 16.44 18.99 23.32
N GLU A 572 17.24 18.92 24.38
CA GLU A 572 18.17 17.81 24.63
C GLU A 572 17.41 16.49 24.75
N TYR A 573 16.29 16.51 25.49
CA TYR A 573 15.44 15.35 25.66
C TYR A 573 14.81 14.90 24.33
N LEU A 574 14.36 15.84 23.50
CA LEU A 574 13.74 15.56 22.21
C LEU A 574 14.72 14.99 21.18
N LYS A 575 16.04 15.21 21.32
CA LYS A 575 17.05 14.56 20.46
C LYS A 575 16.99 13.04 20.53
N ASN A 576 16.52 12.47 21.64
CA ASN A 576 16.35 11.02 21.78
C ASN A 576 15.22 10.47 20.88
N ASN A 577 14.33 11.33 20.39
CA ASN A 577 13.28 10.99 19.44
C ASN A 577 13.65 11.51 18.05
N ASN A 578 14.36 10.69 17.28
CA ASN A 578 14.90 11.05 15.97
C ASN A 578 13.85 11.59 15.00
N ASP A 579 12.64 11.03 14.97
CA ASP A 579 11.62 11.45 14.02
C ASP A 579 11.08 12.85 14.35
N LEU A 580 10.78 13.11 15.62
CA LEU A 580 10.35 14.43 16.08
C LEU A 580 11.47 15.46 15.94
N TYR A 581 12.70 15.10 16.31
CA TYR A 581 13.83 16.01 16.22
C TYR A 581 14.14 16.42 14.77
N ASN A 582 14.02 15.48 13.82
CA ASN A 582 14.15 15.80 12.40
C ASN A 582 13.04 16.77 11.92
N ILE A 583 11.81 16.59 12.38
CA ILE A 583 10.73 17.54 12.07
C ILE A 583 11.04 18.92 12.63
N ILE A 584 11.57 19.01 13.86
CA ILE A 584 11.99 20.29 14.45
C ILE A 584 13.05 20.93 13.55
N ILE A 585 14.12 20.22 13.17
CA ILE A 585 15.16 20.75 12.28
C ILE A 585 14.54 21.29 10.97
N GLU A 586 13.72 20.48 10.29
CA GLU A 586 13.10 20.86 9.02
C GLU A 586 12.17 22.07 9.15
N SER A 587 11.43 22.18 10.26
CA SER A 587 10.53 23.31 10.54
C SER A 587 11.27 24.64 10.65
N TYR A 588 12.56 24.61 10.97
CA TYR A 588 13.39 25.81 11.12
C TYR A 588 14.35 26.02 9.93
N LYS A 589 14.28 25.23 8.86
CA LYS A 589 15.12 25.41 7.66
C LYS A 589 14.70 26.56 6.75
N ASP A 590 13.40 26.75 6.54
CA ASP A 590 12.83 27.87 5.76
C ASP A 590 11.82 28.61 6.62
N GLU A 591 12.15 29.83 7.02
CA GLU A 591 11.32 30.61 7.95
C GLU A 591 10.11 31.26 7.27
N ILE A 592 10.16 31.43 5.95
CA ILE A 592 9.22 32.27 5.22
C ILE A 592 8.20 31.42 4.49
N ASN A 593 8.63 30.30 3.90
CA ASN A 593 7.80 29.52 3.02
C ASN A 593 7.28 28.24 3.70
N GLN A 594 5.99 27.98 3.48
CA GLN A 594 5.34 26.76 3.93
C GLN A 594 5.85 25.54 3.15
N ASN A 595 6.26 24.51 3.87
CA ASN A 595 6.62 23.20 3.36
C ASN A 595 5.45 22.21 3.53
N LYS A 596 4.68 22.03 2.45
CA LYS A 596 3.52 21.12 2.47
C LYS A 596 3.89 19.67 2.83
N LYS A 597 5.05 19.17 2.38
CA LYS A 597 5.52 17.81 2.67
C LYS A 597 5.84 17.65 4.17
N LEU A 598 6.36 18.70 4.79
CA LEU A 598 6.61 18.74 6.22
C LEU A 598 5.29 18.71 7.03
N LEU A 599 4.28 19.50 6.65
CA LEU A 599 2.95 19.45 7.26
C LEU A 599 2.33 18.04 7.19
N GLU A 600 2.41 17.38 6.03
CA GLU A 600 1.94 15.99 5.86
C GLU A 600 2.72 15.01 6.77
N THR A 601 4.01 15.25 6.99
CA THR A 601 4.87 14.42 7.85
C THR A 601 4.51 14.62 9.33
N MET A 602 4.23 15.87 9.75
CA MET A 602 3.76 16.20 11.09
C MET A 602 2.43 15.50 11.40
N VAL A 603 1.46 15.55 10.48
CA VAL A 603 0.16 14.88 10.65
C VAL A 603 0.33 13.37 10.80
N LYS A 604 1.19 12.74 9.98
CA LYS A 604 1.49 11.31 10.11
C LYS A 604 2.14 10.97 11.45
N LEU A 605 3.10 11.78 11.90
CA LEU A 605 3.79 11.55 13.17
C LEU A 605 2.83 11.68 14.36
N GLN A 606 1.93 12.67 14.32
CA GLN A 606 0.87 12.80 15.32
C GLN A 606 -0.01 11.55 15.40
N TYR A 607 -0.50 11.05 14.25
CA TYR A 607 -1.33 9.84 14.22
C TYR A 607 -0.59 8.59 14.73
N ASN A 608 0.72 8.49 14.50
CA ASN A 608 1.52 7.38 15.02
C ASN A 608 1.53 7.38 16.55
N TYR A 609 1.79 8.53 17.19
CA TYR A 609 1.75 8.66 18.65
C TYR A 609 0.35 8.42 19.24
N GLU A 610 -0.70 8.90 18.56
CA GLU A 610 -2.09 8.61 18.97
C GLU A 610 -2.42 7.12 18.88
N GLY A 611 -1.97 6.44 17.82
CA GLY A 611 -2.13 4.99 17.64
C GLY A 611 -1.38 4.19 18.71
N GLU A 612 -0.13 4.55 19.00
CA GLU A 612 0.65 3.93 20.09
C GLU A 612 -0.01 4.11 21.45
N ASN A 613 -0.59 5.27 21.72
CA ASN A 613 -1.34 5.52 22.96
C ASN A 613 -2.56 4.61 23.08
N GLN A 614 -3.30 4.38 22.00
CA GLN A 614 -4.42 3.44 22.00
C GLN A 614 -3.95 2.00 22.27
N ILE A 615 -2.85 1.58 21.64
CA ILE A 615 -2.26 0.25 21.88
C ILE A 615 -1.83 0.10 23.34
N ASN A 616 -1.13 1.08 23.89
CA ASN A 616 -0.66 1.04 25.28
C ASN A 616 -1.83 1.05 26.27
N ASN A 617 -2.88 1.83 26.03
CA ASN A 617 -4.10 1.81 26.85
C ASN A 617 -4.79 0.43 26.83
N ASN A 618 -4.87 -0.21 25.65
CA ASN A 618 -5.44 -1.55 25.55
C ASN A 618 -4.60 -2.59 26.30
N LYS A 619 -3.26 -2.49 26.23
CA LYS A 619 -2.36 -3.35 27.00
C LYS A 619 -2.58 -3.19 28.50
N ILE A 620 -2.65 -1.95 29.01
CA ILE A 620 -2.95 -1.67 30.42
C ILE A 620 -4.30 -2.29 30.81
N ALA A 621 -5.35 -2.12 29.98
CA ALA A 621 -6.67 -2.65 30.26
C ALA A 621 -6.70 -4.20 30.30
N ASN A 622 -5.85 -4.86 29.51
CA ASN A 622 -5.72 -6.32 29.53
C ASN A 622 -4.92 -6.80 30.75
N ILE A 623 -3.78 -6.16 31.05
CA ILE A 623 -2.96 -6.51 32.22
C ILE A 623 -3.77 -6.34 33.53
N LYS A 624 -4.61 -5.31 33.64
CA LYS A 624 -5.47 -5.09 34.81
C LYS A 624 -6.58 -6.13 34.99
N LYS A 625 -6.83 -7.02 34.02
CA LYS A 625 -7.84 -8.09 34.13
C LYS A 625 -7.27 -9.37 34.74
N ASP A 626 -5.95 -9.53 34.78
CA ASP A 626 -5.30 -10.71 35.34
C ASP A 626 -5.07 -10.54 36.86
N THR A 627 -5.41 -11.58 37.63
CA THR A 627 -5.17 -11.62 39.09
C THR A 627 -3.67 -11.85 39.35
N GLY A 628 -2.94 -10.77 39.59
CA GLY A 628 -1.47 -10.78 39.78
C GLY A 628 -0.73 -9.86 38.80
N TYR A 629 -1.33 -8.73 38.44
CA TYR A 629 -0.85 -7.85 37.39
C TYR A 629 0.55 -7.29 37.67
N ASN A 630 1.33 -7.15 36.60
CA ASN A 630 2.69 -6.62 36.64
C ASN A 630 2.66 -5.09 36.72
N GLU A 631 2.72 -4.52 37.93
CA GLU A 631 2.75 -3.07 38.16
C GLU A 631 3.90 -2.36 37.41
N ILE A 632 5.05 -3.01 37.26
CA ILE A 632 6.21 -2.44 36.56
C ILE A 632 5.91 -2.26 35.06
N GLU A 633 5.15 -3.18 34.47
CA GLU A 633 4.78 -3.09 33.06
C GLU A 633 3.73 -2.00 32.81
N ILE A 634 2.73 -1.89 33.69
CA ILE A 634 1.76 -0.78 33.65
C ILE A 634 2.51 0.57 33.78
N PHE A 635 3.43 0.67 34.73
CA PHE A 635 4.24 1.88 34.94
C PHE A 635 5.03 2.28 33.68
N LYS A 636 5.64 1.33 32.96
CA LYS A 636 6.33 1.59 31.69
C LYS A 636 5.37 2.06 30.60
N LEU A 637 4.18 1.48 30.51
CA LEU A 637 3.18 1.83 29.50
C LEU A 637 2.58 3.23 29.77
N GLU A 638 2.29 3.56 31.02
CA GLU A 638 1.79 4.88 31.43
C GLU A 638 2.83 5.98 31.17
N LYS A 639 4.11 5.70 31.46
CA LYS A 639 5.24 6.56 31.07
C LYS A 639 5.25 6.85 29.56
N ASN A 640 5.14 5.81 28.74
CA ASN A 640 5.15 5.96 27.28
C ASN A 640 3.97 6.78 26.78
N ILE A 641 2.77 6.59 27.36
CA ILE A 641 1.58 7.37 27.01
C ILE A 641 1.81 8.86 27.29
N LEU A 642 2.40 9.20 28.43
CA LEU A 642 2.69 10.59 28.79
C LEU A 642 3.74 11.24 27.87
N LEU A 643 4.77 10.49 27.49
CA LEU A 643 5.76 10.96 26.51
C LEU A 643 5.14 11.22 25.15
N ASN A 644 4.31 10.30 24.67
CA ASN A 644 3.60 10.47 23.40
C ASN A 644 2.63 11.66 23.43
N LYS A 645 1.98 11.93 24.57
CA LYS A 645 1.17 13.15 24.74
C LYS A 645 2.00 14.42 24.62
N LEU A 646 3.18 14.47 25.26
CA LEU A 646 4.11 15.58 25.12
C LEU A 646 4.53 15.77 23.65
N TYR A 647 4.88 14.69 22.95
CA TYR A 647 5.28 14.74 21.55
C TYR A 647 4.16 15.23 20.64
N ILE A 648 2.92 14.80 20.88
CA ILE A 648 1.73 15.25 20.12
C ILE A 648 1.55 16.78 20.26
N GLU A 649 1.66 17.33 21.47
CA GLU A 649 1.48 18.78 21.67
C GLU A 649 2.61 19.58 21.00
N ILE A 650 3.85 19.08 21.02
CA ILE A 650 4.96 19.71 20.29
C ILE A 650 4.72 19.69 18.78
N VAL A 651 4.29 18.56 18.22
CA VAL A 651 3.97 18.43 16.79
C VAL A 651 2.85 19.38 16.39
N LYS A 652 1.80 19.52 17.20
CA LYS A 652 0.70 20.46 16.94
C LYS A 652 1.20 21.91 16.88
N LYS A 653 2.09 22.32 17.80
CA LYS A 653 2.67 23.67 17.76
C LYS A 653 3.56 23.89 16.56
N LEU A 654 4.40 22.92 16.20
CA LEU A 654 5.20 23.01 14.98
C LEU A 654 4.32 23.09 13.72
N TYR A 655 3.21 22.35 13.69
CA TYR A 655 2.23 22.45 12.61
C TYR A 655 1.61 23.85 12.52
N GLU A 656 1.22 24.45 13.65
CA GLU A 656 0.68 25.82 13.69
C GLU A 656 1.69 26.85 13.18
N ILE A 657 2.98 26.69 13.54
CA ILE A 657 4.06 27.57 13.08
C ILE A 657 4.26 27.42 11.57
N GLU A 658 4.34 26.19 11.08
CA GLU A 658 4.55 25.88 9.66
C GLU A 658 3.35 26.28 8.79
N ASP A 659 2.11 26.14 9.29
CA ASP A 659 0.90 26.50 8.54
C ASP A 659 0.74 28.02 8.37
N LYS A 660 1.31 28.81 9.30
CA LYS A 660 1.33 30.28 9.22
C LYS A 660 2.32 30.84 8.20
N LYS A 661 3.24 30.03 7.67
CA LYS A 661 4.21 30.46 6.65
C LYS A 661 3.55 30.73 5.30
N ASN A 662 4.20 31.52 4.45
CA ASN A 662 3.66 31.90 3.15
C ASN A 662 3.58 30.69 2.22
N ARG A 663 2.41 30.48 1.60
CA ARG A 663 2.24 29.45 0.57
C ARG A 663 2.99 29.86 -0.70
N ILE A 664 3.95 29.05 -1.13
CA ILE A 664 4.57 29.20 -2.45
C ILE A 664 3.51 28.84 -3.51
N ILE A 665 2.83 29.85 -4.04
CA ILE A 665 2.03 29.68 -5.25
C ILE A 665 3.01 29.69 -6.42
N SER A 666 3.38 28.50 -6.90
CA SER A 666 4.13 28.36 -8.15
C SER A 666 3.28 28.92 -9.30
N ARG A 667 3.40 30.21 -9.58
CA ARG A 667 2.84 30.84 -10.78
C ARG A 667 3.64 30.36 -11.98
N GLY A 668 3.22 29.23 -12.55
CA GLY A 668 3.63 28.82 -13.88
C GLY A 668 3.31 29.95 -14.87
N GLY A 669 4.33 30.39 -15.61
CA GLY A 669 4.23 31.49 -16.55
C GLY A 669 3.11 31.27 -17.55
N THR A 670 2.10 32.14 -17.51
CA THR A 670 1.16 32.36 -18.61
C THR A 670 0.92 33.85 -18.75
N LYS A 671 0.92 34.27 -20.02
CA LYS A 671 0.88 35.63 -20.55
C LYS A 671 -0.07 36.58 -19.78
N LYS A 672 0.38 37.83 -19.62
CA LYS A 672 -0.41 38.99 -19.18
C LYS A 672 -1.82 38.96 -19.80
N ARG A 673 -2.84 38.61 -19.00
CA ARG A 673 -4.23 38.97 -19.28
C ARG A 673 -4.55 40.22 -18.48
N HIS A 674 -4.85 41.31 -19.18
CA HIS A 674 -5.40 42.53 -18.61
C HIS A 674 -6.66 42.19 -17.81
N ILE A 675 -6.60 42.37 -16.49
CA ILE A 675 -7.76 42.35 -15.62
C ILE A 675 -8.42 43.73 -15.71
N PHE A 676 -9.58 43.80 -16.35
CA PHE A 676 -10.48 44.95 -16.21
C PHE A 676 -10.92 45.05 -14.74
N LYS A 677 -10.57 46.16 -14.08
CA LYS A 677 -11.10 46.54 -12.77
C LYS A 677 -12.61 46.75 -12.89
N LYS A 678 -13.43 45.84 -12.36
CA LYS A 678 -14.81 46.16 -12.01
C LYS A 678 -14.82 46.87 -10.66
N LYS A 679 -15.34 48.11 -10.67
CA LYS A 679 -15.55 48.96 -9.50
C LYS A 679 -16.41 48.23 -8.46
N TYR A 680 -15.95 48.22 -7.22
CA TYR A 680 -16.76 47.87 -6.06
C TYR A 680 -17.82 48.96 -5.85
N HIS A 681 -19.10 48.59 -5.86
CA HIS A 681 -20.16 49.41 -5.28
C HIS A 681 -20.21 49.14 -3.77
N THR A 682 -19.83 50.15 -3.00
CA THR A 682 -20.09 50.29 -1.57
C THR A 682 -21.59 50.36 -1.30
N TYR A 683 -22.12 49.42 -0.50
CA TYR A 683 -23.41 49.63 0.17
C TYR A 683 -23.18 50.25 1.55
N LYS A 684 -23.88 51.37 1.75
CA LYS A 684 -23.91 52.21 2.94
C LYS A 684 -24.30 51.43 4.20
N LYS A 685 -23.61 51.75 5.30
CA LYS A 685 -24.10 51.62 6.68
C LYS A 685 -25.41 52.39 6.83
N TYR A 686 -26.42 51.76 7.41
CA TYR A 686 -27.41 52.47 8.22
C TYR A 686 -27.11 52.21 9.69
N ARG A 687 -27.18 53.28 10.48
CA ARG A 687 -27.09 53.29 11.94
C ARG A 687 -28.37 54.00 12.42
N LEU A 688 -29.03 53.36 13.38
CA LEU A 688 -30.34 53.64 13.98
C LEU A 688 -31.56 53.30 13.12
#